data_AF-A0A6I5PBG9-F1
#
_entry.id   AF-A0A6I5PBG9-F1
#
_cell.length_a   1.000
_cell.length_b   1.000
_cell.length_c   1.000
_cell.angle_alpha   90.00
_cell.angle_beta   90.00
_cell.angle_gamma   90.00
#
_symmetry.space_group_name_H-M   'P 1'
#
loop_
_entity.id
_entity.type
_entity.pdbx_description
1 polymer ?
#
loop_
_entity_poly.entity_id
_entity_poly.type
_entity_poly.pdbx_seq_one_letter_code
_entity_poly.pdbx_strand_id
1 'polypeptide(L)'
;MLRFLKAPTLRLKRLARKSSKWPIGYAIIAGILMTRWLGLFSNLELLTLDFLLRNRLPEPPDEEIVIILFDLNIVQNQGGREELTEQQIAQLLKIVFAADPAAVGLNIFLDETSDDPGREQLIELFETHANLIGVQKALPPRKIDPPIDIPEAIVAEQFGINDVPIDQDGQIRRTFLGSYLPDSEEIGDTNPFKFSFSFKLATAYLASQGYALENHPRKSQVPIFQQESDPGFFEVPLLNAHSGGYHREANINDIQSLLNFRAGSNTFEIVEAFQFFNRSLDPTFLKDKVVIIGKTDSDFPRFLSVAASSSLIQTEAGEDAIIPRIGIVGSELEAHSASQIIDAVIADRPLIYTLPSSLETFLIMLSGLTGIVVSLSFASSARSAIALLSFTVVGFGLCYWCIAQFGLWLPMTPMAVCMPLSGMVYLSFNYRSQRRVLRTQQAKLIEAKVLEAERRKAIERAFSAIHAGPLQRLSSLMRSTKDGNLQQDYVIQELKSLNQEIRGVGERLRQEAIGDVYFFYSGGDIKLDLTHPMHEVLYEVYSLAVQRKLPGFESVKVRAVTIEPFNCKRLNLDIKRQLCWFLEESLQNIGKHAVGTTRIQVSGKHIDEFYRLKIEDNGPGIQSSHVGEGTQSFYRLETLLHGKFARFSKARGGTVCELSWPSSFNTS
;
A
#
# COMPACT_ATOMS: atom_id res chain seq x y z
N MET A 1 10.63 2.64 -30.30
CA MET A 1 9.95 3.22 -29.11
C MET A 1 8.46 2.86 -28.93
N LEU A 2 7.69 2.40 -29.94
CA LEU A 2 6.23 2.21 -29.84
C LEU A 2 5.69 0.81 -29.46
N ARG A 3 6.55 -0.17 -29.12
CA ARG A 3 6.11 -1.53 -28.73
C ARG A 3 5.90 -1.74 -27.23
N PHE A 4 6.53 -0.93 -26.37
CA PHE A 4 6.39 -1.05 -24.91
C PHE A 4 5.07 -0.48 -24.35
N LEU A 5 4.42 0.46 -25.05
CA LEU A 5 3.17 1.09 -24.63
C LEU A 5 1.89 0.32 -25.07
N LYS A 6 2.00 -0.65 -26.00
CA LYS A 6 0.84 -1.43 -26.49
C LYS A 6 0.45 -2.61 -25.60
N ALA A 7 1.40 -3.20 -24.87
CA ALA A 7 1.12 -4.29 -23.93
C ALA A 7 0.29 -3.87 -22.68
N PRO A 8 0.56 -2.72 -22.02
CA PRO A 8 -0.23 -2.30 -20.87
C PRO A 8 -1.67 -1.89 -21.23
N THR A 9 -1.87 -1.26 -22.39
CA THR A 9 -3.19 -0.75 -22.82
C THR A 9 -4.20 -1.87 -23.16
N LEU A 10 -3.75 -2.98 -23.75
CA LEU A 10 -4.57 -4.17 -23.99
C LEU A 10 -4.94 -4.91 -22.69
N ARG A 11 -4.03 -4.91 -21.70
CA ARG A 11 -4.30 -5.46 -20.36
C ARG A 11 -5.31 -4.61 -19.58
N LEU A 12 -5.18 -3.28 -19.63
CA LEU A 12 -6.11 -2.33 -19.03
C LEU A 12 -7.54 -2.53 -19.56
N LYS A 13 -7.72 -2.65 -20.89
CA LYS A 13 -9.04 -2.91 -21.50
C LYS A 13 -9.65 -4.26 -21.09
N ARG A 14 -8.84 -5.32 -20.93
CA ARG A 14 -9.33 -6.64 -20.45
C ARG A 14 -9.63 -6.66 -18.96
N LEU A 15 -8.91 -5.90 -18.14
CA LEU A 15 -9.12 -5.80 -16.69
C LEU A 15 -10.30 -4.88 -16.34
N ALA A 16 -10.48 -3.77 -17.07
CA ALA A 16 -11.62 -2.87 -16.90
C ALA A 16 -12.96 -3.55 -17.20
N ARG A 17 -13.02 -4.45 -18.20
CA ARG A 17 -14.25 -5.17 -18.57
C ARG A 17 -14.60 -6.41 -17.72
N LYS A 18 -13.71 -6.88 -16.84
CA LYS A 18 -13.91 -8.15 -16.10
C LYS A 18 -13.72 -8.08 -14.58
N SER A 19 -13.39 -6.91 -14.04
CA SER A 19 -13.06 -6.77 -12.62
C SER A 19 -14.28 -6.28 -11.82
N SER A 20 -14.95 -7.17 -11.11
CA SER A 20 -15.88 -6.83 -10.01
C SER A 20 -15.18 -6.13 -8.81
N LYS A 21 -13.93 -5.67 -8.97
CA LYS A 21 -12.99 -5.33 -7.89
C LYS A 21 -12.68 -3.83 -7.77
N TRP A 22 -13.29 -3.00 -8.60
CA TRP A 22 -13.21 -1.54 -8.48
C TRP A 22 -13.87 -0.94 -7.21
N PRO A 23 -14.95 -1.52 -6.62
CA PRO A 23 -15.66 -0.89 -5.50
C PRO A 23 -14.78 -0.58 -4.29
N ILE A 24 -13.79 -1.43 -3.98
CA ILE A 24 -12.92 -1.25 -2.81
C ILE A 24 -11.99 -0.04 -2.99
N GLY A 25 -11.42 0.14 -4.18
CA GLY A 25 -10.59 1.31 -4.48
C GLY A 25 -11.39 2.60 -4.37
N TYR A 26 -12.60 2.63 -4.92
CA TYR A 26 -13.50 3.78 -4.81
C TYR A 26 -13.94 4.04 -3.37
N ALA A 27 -14.17 3.01 -2.56
CA ALA A 27 -14.52 3.17 -1.15
C ALA A 27 -13.39 3.86 -0.35
N ILE A 28 -12.12 3.54 -0.63
CA ILE A 28 -10.98 4.23 0.00
C ILE A 28 -10.93 5.69 -0.41
N ILE A 29 -11.08 5.98 -1.71
CA ILE A 29 -11.05 7.36 -2.20
C ILE A 29 -12.20 8.16 -1.58
N ALA A 30 -13.42 7.59 -1.54
CA ALA A 30 -14.57 8.22 -0.88
C ALA A 30 -14.33 8.43 0.62
N GLY A 31 -13.70 7.48 1.31
CA GLY A 31 -13.30 7.62 2.71
C GLY A 31 -12.33 8.78 2.93
N ILE A 32 -11.36 8.96 2.04
CA ILE A 32 -10.37 10.05 2.13
C ILE A 32 -11.01 11.41 1.83
N LEU A 33 -11.92 11.47 0.85
CA LEU A 33 -12.71 12.67 0.62
C LEU A 33 -13.57 13.01 1.84
N MET A 34 -14.17 12.00 2.49
CA MET A 34 -14.93 12.20 3.72
C MET A 34 -14.04 12.73 4.85
N THR A 35 -12.83 12.17 5.05
CA THR A 35 -11.90 12.67 6.08
C THR A 35 -11.43 14.10 5.78
N ARG A 36 -11.22 14.45 4.50
CA ARG A 36 -10.93 15.83 4.08
C ARG A 36 -12.11 16.76 4.34
N TRP A 37 -13.33 16.34 4.01
CA TRP A 37 -14.54 17.11 4.25
C TRP A 37 -14.83 17.32 5.75
N LEU A 38 -14.37 16.41 6.62
CA LEU A 38 -14.43 16.56 8.08
C LEU A 38 -13.31 17.45 8.66
N GLY A 39 -12.39 17.94 7.83
CA GLY A 39 -11.28 18.79 8.29
C GLY A 39 -10.12 18.04 8.95
N LEU A 40 -10.12 16.70 8.95
CA LEU A 40 -9.10 15.89 9.65
C LEU A 40 -7.69 16.02 9.05
N PHE A 41 -7.58 16.54 7.82
CA PHE A 41 -6.29 16.84 7.18
C PHE A 41 -5.80 18.27 7.39
N SER A 42 -6.61 19.17 7.98
CA SER A 42 -6.32 20.61 8.07
C SER A 42 -4.91 20.89 8.63
N ASN A 43 -4.62 20.37 9.82
CA ASN A 43 -3.32 20.57 10.47
C ASN A 43 -2.15 20.00 9.66
N LEU A 44 -2.33 18.83 9.04
CA LEU A 44 -1.29 18.22 8.21
C LEU A 44 -1.07 19.01 6.92
N GLU A 45 -2.11 19.57 6.32
CA GLU A 45 -2.00 20.42 5.13
C GLU A 45 -1.26 21.73 5.45
N LEU A 46 -1.57 22.37 6.59
CA LEU A 46 -0.84 23.55 7.05
C LEU A 46 0.63 23.24 7.35
N LEU A 47 0.92 22.14 8.05
CA LEU A 47 2.31 21.70 8.27
C LEU A 47 3.05 21.41 6.95
N THR A 48 2.37 20.84 5.96
CA THR A 48 2.99 20.66 4.64
C THR A 48 3.23 21.99 3.93
N LEU A 49 2.33 22.97 4.05
CA LEU A 49 2.54 24.30 3.52
C LEU A 49 3.81 24.93 4.12
N ASP A 50 3.94 24.89 5.44
CA ASP A 50 5.10 25.44 6.17
C ASP A 50 6.40 24.76 5.72
N PHE A 51 6.36 23.43 5.61
CA PHE A 51 7.49 22.65 5.12
C PHE A 51 7.89 23.08 3.70
N LEU A 52 6.93 23.27 2.80
CA LEU A 52 7.23 23.67 1.42
C LEU A 52 7.80 25.09 1.36
N LEU A 53 7.21 26.05 2.08
CA LEU A 53 7.66 27.44 2.09
C LEU A 53 9.06 27.58 2.71
N ARG A 54 9.36 26.83 3.78
CA ARG A 54 10.67 26.82 4.45
C ARG A 54 11.79 26.24 3.58
N ASN A 55 11.47 25.25 2.73
CA ASN A 55 12.47 24.58 1.89
C ASN A 55 12.60 25.21 0.50
N ARG A 56 12.11 26.43 0.29
CA ARG A 56 12.37 27.19 -0.93
C ARG A 56 13.82 27.63 -1.00
N LEU A 57 14.32 27.78 -2.22
CA LEU A 57 15.63 28.37 -2.45
C LEU A 57 15.61 29.83 -1.95
N PRO A 58 16.69 30.33 -1.34
CA PRO A 58 16.78 31.72 -0.92
C PRO A 58 16.53 32.68 -2.09
N GLU A 59 15.71 33.69 -1.85
CA GLU A 59 15.43 34.81 -2.74
C GLU A 59 16.44 35.95 -2.47
N PRO A 60 16.73 36.80 -3.45
CA PRO A 60 17.50 38.02 -3.22
C PRO A 60 16.75 38.96 -2.25
N PRO A 61 17.47 39.78 -1.46
CA PRO A 61 16.85 40.81 -0.63
C PRO A 61 15.97 41.74 -1.46
N ASP A 62 14.90 42.24 -0.87
CA ASP A 62 14.06 43.28 -1.47
C ASP A 62 14.77 44.64 -1.36
N GLU A 63 15.03 45.26 -2.51
CA GLU A 63 15.74 46.54 -2.59
C GLU A 63 14.79 47.75 -2.41
N GLU A 64 13.48 47.55 -2.55
CA GLU A 64 12.46 48.62 -2.51
C GLU A 64 12.01 48.93 -1.07
N ILE A 65 12.27 48.03 -0.11
CA ILE A 65 11.87 48.21 1.29
C ILE A 65 13.08 48.26 2.21
N VAL A 66 13.17 49.34 2.99
CA VAL A 66 14.17 49.53 4.04
C VAL A 66 13.48 49.60 5.40
N ILE A 67 14.02 48.88 6.38
CA ILE A 67 13.52 48.88 7.76
C ILE A 67 14.49 49.68 8.63
N ILE A 68 13.99 50.72 9.31
CA ILE A 68 14.75 51.52 10.26
C ILE A 68 14.25 51.21 11.68
N LEU A 69 15.16 50.84 12.58
CA LEU A 69 14.79 50.41 13.92
C LEU A 69 15.42 51.27 15.01
N PHE A 70 14.62 51.68 15.98
CA PHE A 70 15.11 52.22 17.24
C PHE A 70 15.56 51.09 18.18
N ASP A 71 16.84 51.10 18.58
CA ASP A 71 17.33 50.16 19.59
C ASP A 71 17.03 50.67 21.02
N LEU A 72 16.10 49.99 21.71
CA LEU A 72 15.72 50.34 23.08
C LEU A 72 16.88 50.24 24.07
N ASN A 73 17.85 49.33 23.86
CA ASN A 73 19.02 49.21 24.74
C ASN A 73 19.91 50.46 24.64
N ILE A 74 20.01 51.05 23.44
CA ILE A 74 20.78 52.28 23.22
C ILE A 74 20.02 53.48 23.79
N VAL A 75 18.69 53.53 23.63
CA VAL A 75 17.83 54.59 24.19
C VAL A 75 17.93 54.64 25.71
N GLN A 76 17.87 53.49 26.38
CA GLN A 76 18.01 53.39 27.84
C GLN A 76 19.36 53.94 28.35
N ASN A 77 20.44 53.62 27.64
CA ASN A 77 21.80 54.02 28.01
C ASN A 77 22.09 55.53 27.81
N GLN A 78 21.31 56.25 27.01
CA GLN A 78 21.57 57.67 26.68
C GLN A 78 20.75 58.69 27.46
N GLY A 79 19.69 58.28 28.17
CA GLY A 79 18.77 59.24 28.81
C GLY A 79 18.12 58.81 30.12
N GLY A 80 18.33 57.57 30.60
CA GLY A 80 17.73 57.08 31.83
C GLY A 80 16.20 57.00 31.84
N ARG A 81 15.54 57.21 30.69
CA ARG A 81 14.10 57.02 30.47
C ARG A 81 13.88 55.66 29.80
N GLU A 82 12.85 54.94 30.24
CA GLU A 82 12.51 53.61 29.72
C GLU A 82 11.85 53.64 28.33
N GLU A 83 11.50 54.82 27.79
CA GLU A 83 10.62 54.97 26.63
C GLU A 83 11.16 55.91 25.54
N LEU A 84 10.83 55.58 24.28
CA LEU A 84 11.14 56.36 23.07
C LEU A 84 10.27 57.63 23.04
N THR A 85 10.87 58.81 22.85
CA THR A 85 10.12 60.08 22.84
C THR A 85 9.58 60.41 21.45
N GLU A 86 8.45 61.11 21.39
CA GLU A 86 7.85 61.56 20.13
C GLU A 86 8.76 62.55 19.40
N GLN A 87 9.53 63.34 20.16
CA GLN A 87 10.55 64.22 19.61
C GLN A 87 11.63 63.46 18.80
N GLN A 88 12.06 62.28 19.26
CA GLN A 88 13.03 61.46 18.53
C GLN A 88 12.43 60.90 17.24
N ILE A 89 11.16 60.47 17.29
CA ILE A 89 10.42 59.99 16.12
C ILE A 89 10.29 61.11 15.08
N ALA A 90 9.85 62.30 15.50
CA ALA A 90 9.71 63.46 14.62
C ALA A 90 11.05 63.87 13.97
N GLN A 91 12.15 63.85 14.74
CA GLN A 91 13.47 64.15 14.21
C GLN A 91 13.93 63.15 13.16
N LEU A 92 13.71 61.84 13.39
CA LEU A 92 14.04 60.81 12.40
C LEU A 92 13.19 60.97 11.14
N LEU A 93 11.88 61.17 11.28
CA LEU A 93 10.97 61.38 10.16
C LEU A 93 11.40 62.57 9.29
N LYS A 94 11.81 63.69 9.90
CA LYS A 94 12.36 64.85 9.17
C LYS A 94 13.61 64.48 8.34
N ILE A 95 14.49 63.62 8.86
CA ILE A 95 15.67 63.15 8.13
C ILE A 95 15.26 62.23 6.97
N VAL A 96 14.31 61.32 7.22
CA VAL A 96 13.82 60.37 6.22
C VAL A 96 13.10 61.10 5.08
N PHE A 97 12.17 62.01 5.37
CA PHE A 97 11.45 62.77 4.35
C PHE A 97 12.36 63.73 3.56
N ALA A 98 13.48 64.19 4.12
CA ALA A 98 14.46 64.97 3.37
C ALA A 98 15.14 64.17 2.23
N ALA A 99 15.05 62.84 2.26
CA ALA A 99 15.55 61.96 1.20
C ALA A 99 14.51 61.61 0.13
N ASP A 100 13.28 62.12 0.24
CA ASP A 100 12.18 61.89 -0.71
C ASP A 100 11.83 60.39 -0.92
N PRO A 101 11.39 59.69 0.16
CA PRO A 101 10.95 58.30 0.07
C PRO A 101 9.58 58.21 -0.60
N ALA A 102 9.31 57.08 -1.27
CA ALA A 102 8.01 56.86 -1.92
C ALA A 102 6.89 56.69 -0.88
N ALA A 103 7.12 55.92 0.19
CA ALA A 103 6.18 55.76 1.29
C ALA A 103 6.92 55.57 2.61
N VAL A 104 6.37 56.10 3.72
CA VAL A 104 6.94 55.96 5.06
C VAL A 104 5.92 55.37 6.00
N GLY A 105 6.24 54.23 6.61
CA GLY A 105 5.41 53.56 7.60
C GLY A 105 5.97 53.74 9.00
N LEU A 106 5.22 54.41 9.88
CA LEU A 106 5.52 54.49 11.30
C LEU A 106 4.86 53.30 12.02
N ASN A 107 5.57 52.18 12.13
CA ASN A 107 5.16 50.99 12.87
C ASN A 107 5.46 51.14 14.38
N ILE A 108 5.00 52.25 14.96
CA ILE A 108 5.11 52.58 16.38
C ILE A 108 3.76 53.14 16.80
N PHE A 109 3.14 52.52 17.80
CA PHE A 109 1.91 53.05 18.38
C PHE A 109 2.22 54.37 19.09
N LEU A 110 1.59 55.44 18.63
CA LEU A 110 1.61 56.73 19.30
C LEU A 110 0.59 56.69 20.45
N ASP A 111 0.95 57.28 21.58
CA ASP A 111 0.03 57.39 22.71
C ASP A 111 -1.16 58.26 22.30
N GLU A 112 -2.35 57.91 22.78
CA GLU A 112 -3.56 58.69 22.52
C GLU A 112 -3.44 60.08 23.16
N THR A 113 -2.88 60.15 24.39
CA THR A 113 -2.74 61.38 25.18
C THR A 113 -1.31 61.56 25.68
N SER A 114 -0.44 62.14 24.84
CA SER A 114 0.95 62.48 25.21
C SER A 114 1.15 63.98 25.28
N ASP A 115 1.88 64.43 26.30
CA ASP A 115 2.33 65.82 26.46
C ASP A 115 3.78 66.03 25.94
N ASP A 116 4.33 65.11 25.14
CA ASP A 116 5.68 65.21 24.60
C ASP A 116 5.82 66.46 23.69
N PRO A 117 6.87 67.29 23.84
CA PRO A 117 7.09 68.46 22.96
C PRO A 117 7.23 68.11 21.47
N GLY A 118 7.50 66.85 21.13
CA GLY A 118 7.50 66.33 19.77
C GLY A 118 6.12 66.15 19.14
N ARG A 119 5.03 66.17 19.93
CA ARG A 119 3.65 65.93 19.47
C ARG A 119 3.23 66.87 18.36
N GLU A 120 3.42 68.17 18.54
CA GLU A 120 3.09 69.19 17.53
C GLU A 120 3.85 68.94 16.21
N GLN A 121 5.11 68.51 16.30
CA GLN A 121 5.93 68.23 15.11
C GLN A 121 5.48 66.95 14.40
N LEU A 122 5.03 65.93 15.14
CA LEU A 122 4.46 64.73 14.53
C LEU A 122 3.16 65.03 13.80
N ILE A 123 2.26 65.82 14.41
CA ILE A 123 1.00 66.22 13.78
C ILE A 123 1.28 66.99 12.48
N GLU A 124 2.19 67.98 12.52
CA GLU A 124 2.61 68.73 11.32
C GLU A 124 3.15 67.81 10.22
N LEU A 125 3.90 66.76 10.58
CA LEU A 125 4.43 65.80 9.61
C LEU A 125 3.33 64.96 8.96
N PHE A 126 2.32 64.51 9.72
CA PHE A 126 1.16 63.82 9.16
C PHE A 126 0.34 64.73 8.23
N GLU A 127 0.13 65.99 8.61
CA GLU A 127 -0.57 66.98 7.78
C GLU A 127 0.19 67.32 6.48
N THR A 128 1.52 67.36 6.55
CA THR A 128 2.36 67.77 5.40
C THR A 128 2.64 66.62 4.43
N HIS A 129 2.76 65.38 4.92
CA HIS A 129 3.21 64.24 4.12
C HIS A 129 2.12 63.16 4.03
N ALA A 130 1.34 63.20 2.95
CA ALA A 130 0.26 62.21 2.70
C ALA A 130 0.76 60.75 2.58
N ASN A 131 2.05 60.56 2.27
CA ASN A 131 2.71 59.25 2.20
C ASN A 131 3.29 58.77 3.55
N LEU A 132 3.05 59.49 4.65
CA LEU A 132 3.28 59.01 6.02
C LEU A 132 2.09 58.18 6.47
N ILE A 133 2.33 56.91 6.82
CA ILE A 133 1.30 55.99 7.28
C ILE A 133 1.60 55.57 8.73
N GLY A 134 0.63 55.76 9.62
CA GLY A 134 0.67 55.34 11.02
C GLY A 134 -0.05 54.01 11.26
N VAL A 135 0.16 53.45 12.45
CA VAL A 135 -0.48 52.20 12.90
C VAL A 135 -1.57 52.46 13.93
N GLN A 136 -2.63 51.67 13.86
CA GLN A 136 -3.65 51.55 14.90
C GLN A 136 -3.97 50.07 15.17
N LYS A 137 -4.43 49.76 16.37
CA LYS A 137 -4.91 48.42 16.72
C LYS A 137 -6.42 48.47 16.88
N ALA A 138 -7.14 47.79 16.00
CA ALA A 138 -8.58 47.99 15.83
C ALA A 138 -9.40 46.76 16.18
N LEU A 139 -8.77 45.59 16.23
CA LEU A 139 -9.43 44.31 16.49
C LEU A 139 -9.19 43.82 17.94
N PRO A 140 -10.15 43.06 18.52
CA PRO A 140 -9.99 42.46 19.84
C PRO A 140 -8.75 41.54 19.89
N PRO A 141 -8.12 41.35 21.07
CA PRO A 141 -8.64 41.67 22.40
C PRO A 141 -8.29 43.07 22.93
N ARG A 142 -7.43 43.84 22.25
CA ARG A 142 -6.98 45.16 22.71
C ARG A 142 -7.05 46.17 21.58
N LYS A 143 -7.67 47.32 21.84
CA LYS A 143 -7.73 48.46 20.94
C LYS A 143 -6.66 49.49 21.31
N ILE A 144 -6.01 50.09 20.32
CA ILE A 144 -5.06 51.20 20.46
C ILE A 144 -5.41 52.18 19.34
N ASP A 145 -6.07 53.27 19.72
CA ASP A 145 -6.50 54.30 18.78
C ASP A 145 -5.36 55.29 18.48
N PRO A 146 -5.37 55.95 17.30
CA PRO A 146 -4.48 57.06 16.99
C PRO A 146 -4.62 58.24 17.95
N PRO A 147 -3.64 59.16 17.99
CA PRO A 147 -3.74 60.43 18.70
C PRO A 147 -5.04 61.19 18.44
N ILE A 148 -5.70 61.66 19.51
CA ILE A 148 -6.96 62.44 19.43
C ILE A 148 -6.76 63.77 18.67
N ASP A 149 -5.54 64.33 18.75
CA ASP A 149 -5.20 65.61 18.16
C ASP A 149 -5.12 65.58 16.63
N ILE A 150 -5.03 64.37 16.02
CA ILE A 150 -4.97 64.20 14.57
C ILE A 150 -6.41 64.18 14.01
N PRO A 151 -6.74 65.04 13.03
CA PRO A 151 -8.06 65.04 12.39
C PRO A 151 -8.50 63.67 11.88
N GLU A 152 -9.78 63.33 12.05
CA GLU A 152 -10.33 62.02 11.66
C GLU A 152 -10.16 61.72 10.15
N ALA A 153 -10.16 62.75 9.30
CA ALA A 153 -9.88 62.61 7.87
C ALA A 153 -8.45 62.09 7.60
N ILE A 154 -7.46 62.61 8.32
CA ILE A 154 -6.07 62.16 8.26
C ILE A 154 -5.96 60.74 8.80
N VAL A 155 -6.65 60.45 9.92
CA VAL A 155 -6.70 59.09 10.48
C VAL A 155 -7.26 58.08 9.45
N ALA A 156 -8.33 58.43 8.75
CA ALA A 156 -8.95 57.55 7.76
C ALA A 156 -8.02 57.21 6.59
N GLU A 157 -7.23 58.17 6.10
CA GLU A 157 -6.33 57.99 4.96
C GLU A 157 -4.96 57.43 5.37
N GLN A 158 -4.38 57.93 6.47
CA GLN A 158 -2.99 57.68 6.84
C GLN A 158 -2.81 56.66 7.97
N PHE A 159 -3.86 56.16 8.65
CA PHE A 159 -3.68 55.12 9.69
C PHE A 159 -4.22 53.76 9.25
N GLY A 160 -3.40 52.73 9.34
CA GLY A 160 -3.75 51.35 8.96
C GLY A 160 -3.85 50.41 10.15
N ILE A 161 -4.67 49.36 10.02
CA ILE A 161 -4.80 48.32 11.03
C ILE A 161 -3.50 47.51 11.10
N ASN A 162 -2.92 47.41 12.30
CA ASN A 162 -1.69 46.68 12.58
C ASN A 162 -1.96 45.41 13.41
N ASP A 163 -3.06 44.73 13.11
CA ASP A 163 -3.48 43.45 13.68
C ASP A 163 -2.96 42.28 12.83
N VAL A 164 -2.81 41.10 13.43
CA VAL A 164 -2.35 39.89 12.73
C VAL A 164 -3.33 38.76 12.92
N PRO A 165 -3.76 38.10 11.83
CA PRO A 165 -4.57 36.90 11.95
C PRO A 165 -3.68 35.72 12.36
N ILE A 166 -3.94 35.18 13.55
CA ILE A 166 -3.22 34.04 14.12
C ILE A 166 -4.03 32.75 13.87
N ASP A 167 -3.37 31.73 13.31
CA ASP A 167 -3.98 30.42 13.08
C ASP A 167 -4.19 29.66 14.40
N GLN A 168 -5.05 28.63 14.40
CA GLN A 168 -5.38 27.87 15.62
C GLN A 168 -4.18 27.19 16.29
N ASP A 169 -3.13 26.92 15.52
CA ASP A 169 -1.88 26.34 16.01
C ASP A 169 -0.85 27.39 16.46
N GLY A 170 -1.23 28.68 16.48
CA GLY A 170 -0.38 29.77 16.90
C GLY A 170 0.67 30.18 15.86
N GLN A 171 0.50 29.82 14.59
CA GLN A 171 1.40 30.28 13.54
C GLN A 171 0.80 31.43 12.74
N ILE A 172 1.67 32.30 12.22
CA ILE A 172 1.28 33.41 11.37
C ILE A 172 1.52 32.99 9.92
N ARG A 173 0.43 32.69 9.21
CA ARG A 173 0.44 32.32 7.78
C ARG A 173 -0.34 33.30 6.91
N ARG A 174 -1.07 34.19 7.55
CA ARG A 174 -2.06 35.08 6.94
C ARG A 174 -1.71 36.52 7.27
N THR A 175 -2.19 37.43 6.43
CA THR A 175 -2.16 38.86 6.67
C THR A 175 -3.52 39.47 6.38
N PHE A 176 -3.90 40.51 7.11
CA PHE A 176 -5.07 41.31 6.76
C PHE A 176 -4.72 42.24 5.59
N LEU A 177 -5.61 42.33 4.63
CA LEU A 177 -5.63 43.43 3.65
C LEU A 177 -6.53 44.56 4.18
N GLY A 178 -7.62 44.20 4.86
CA GLY A 178 -8.46 45.12 5.62
C GLY A 178 -9.55 44.38 6.40
N SER A 179 -10.23 45.09 7.28
CA SER A 179 -11.24 44.53 8.18
C SER A 179 -12.33 45.55 8.47
N TYR A 180 -13.52 45.02 8.77
CA TYR A 180 -14.64 45.79 9.30
C TYR A 180 -14.54 45.87 10.83
N LEU A 181 -14.78 47.04 11.40
CA LEU A 181 -14.63 47.21 12.84
C LEU A 181 -15.79 46.53 13.60
N PRO A 182 -15.51 45.78 14.69
CA PRO A 182 -16.54 45.00 15.41
C PRO A 182 -17.49 45.86 16.28
N ASP A 183 -17.05 47.03 16.76
CA ASP A 183 -17.74 47.84 17.76
C ASP A 183 -18.37 49.14 17.20
N SER A 184 -18.76 49.18 15.92
CA SER A 184 -19.62 50.28 15.47
C SER A 184 -21.02 50.07 16.06
N GLU A 185 -21.37 50.81 17.14
CA GLU A 185 -22.73 50.83 17.72
C GLU A 185 -23.82 51.17 16.68
N GLU A 186 -23.42 51.70 15.52
CA GLU A 186 -24.24 51.75 14.31
C GLU A 186 -24.39 50.37 13.66
N ILE A 187 -25.35 49.59 14.16
CA ILE A 187 -25.92 48.45 13.44
C ILE A 187 -26.75 49.02 12.26
N GLY A 188 -26.07 49.36 11.18
CA GLY A 188 -26.60 49.87 9.91
C GLY A 188 -25.58 49.69 8.77
N ASP A 189 -25.94 50.07 7.53
CA ASP A 189 -25.13 49.96 6.29
C ASP A 189 -23.76 50.68 6.31
N THR A 190 -23.28 51.13 7.47
CA THR A 190 -22.11 52.02 7.68
C THR A 190 -21.04 51.42 8.60
N ASN A 191 -20.79 50.11 8.58
CA ASN A 191 -19.60 49.58 9.27
C ASN A 191 -18.32 50.11 8.58
N PRO A 192 -17.48 50.91 9.25
CA PRO A 192 -16.29 51.50 8.65
C PRO A 192 -15.26 50.41 8.33
N PHE A 193 -15.00 50.22 7.03
CA PHE A 193 -13.93 49.37 6.54
C PHE A 193 -12.59 50.10 6.65
N LYS A 194 -11.57 49.45 7.21
CA LYS A 194 -10.20 50.00 7.28
C LYS A 194 -9.20 49.01 6.69
N PHE A 195 -8.30 49.53 5.85
CA PHE A 195 -7.17 48.77 5.31
C PHE A 195 -6.09 48.52 6.38
N SER A 196 -5.32 47.45 6.20
CA SER A 196 -4.16 47.17 7.05
C SER A 196 -3.00 48.12 6.76
N PHE A 197 -2.09 48.23 7.72
CA PHE A 197 -0.89 49.08 7.62
C PHE A 197 -0.02 48.71 6.42
N SER A 198 0.35 47.44 6.26
CA SER A 198 1.13 46.98 5.10
C SER A 198 0.40 47.15 3.78
N PHE A 199 -0.92 46.97 3.73
CA PHE A 199 -1.68 47.21 2.51
C PHE A 199 -1.65 48.69 2.12
N LYS A 200 -1.85 49.60 3.08
CA LYS A 200 -1.72 51.05 2.84
C LYS A 200 -0.32 51.42 2.34
N LEU A 201 0.73 50.88 2.94
CA LEU A 201 2.11 51.12 2.47
C LEU A 201 2.32 50.68 1.04
N ALA A 202 1.88 49.47 0.71
CA ALA A 202 1.95 48.96 -0.66
C ALA A 202 1.16 49.85 -1.63
N THR A 203 -0.05 50.29 -1.26
CA THR A 203 -0.87 51.16 -2.11
C THR A 203 -0.24 52.54 -2.33
N ALA A 204 0.38 53.15 -1.30
CA ALA A 204 1.05 54.44 -1.42
C ALA A 204 2.27 54.35 -2.34
N TYR A 205 3.07 53.30 -2.19
CA TYR A 205 4.20 53.04 -3.08
C TYR A 205 3.73 52.78 -4.53
N LEU A 206 2.75 51.90 -4.73
CA LEU A 206 2.23 51.58 -6.05
C LEU A 206 1.60 52.79 -6.74
N ALA A 207 0.93 53.66 -5.99
CA ALA A 207 0.41 54.93 -6.50
C ALA A 207 1.54 55.84 -7.01
N SER A 208 2.68 55.91 -6.30
CA SER A 208 3.86 56.65 -6.76
C SER A 208 4.45 56.09 -8.07
N GLN A 209 4.24 54.78 -8.32
CA GLN A 209 4.64 54.08 -9.53
C GLN A 209 3.55 54.09 -10.64
N GLY A 210 2.43 54.80 -10.43
CA GLY A 210 1.36 54.97 -11.41
C GLY A 210 0.30 53.85 -11.43
N TYR A 211 0.22 53.03 -10.38
CA TYR A 211 -0.84 52.03 -10.21
C TYR A 211 -1.94 52.54 -9.28
N ALA A 212 -3.17 52.56 -9.78
CA ALA A 212 -4.35 52.93 -8.99
C ALA A 212 -4.97 51.71 -8.31
N LEU A 213 -5.43 51.89 -7.06
CA LEU A 213 -6.24 50.92 -6.34
C LEU A 213 -7.71 51.09 -6.73
N GLU A 214 -8.32 50.04 -7.27
CA GLU A 214 -9.74 50.00 -7.62
C GLU A 214 -10.43 48.74 -7.08
N ASN A 215 -11.75 48.70 -7.16
CA ASN A 215 -12.53 47.51 -6.83
C ASN A 215 -12.81 46.70 -8.09
N HIS A 216 -12.67 45.37 -8.01
CA HIS A 216 -12.88 44.50 -9.16
C HIS A 216 -14.30 44.67 -9.75
N PRO A 217 -14.46 44.88 -11.08
CA PRO A 217 -15.76 45.22 -11.71
C PRO A 217 -16.89 44.20 -11.47
N ARG A 218 -16.55 42.93 -11.25
CA ARG A 218 -17.53 41.84 -10.98
C ARG A 218 -17.56 41.37 -9.52
N LYS A 219 -16.60 41.80 -8.71
CA LYS A 219 -16.40 41.32 -7.34
C LYS A 219 -15.98 42.52 -6.49
N SER A 220 -16.94 43.37 -6.12
CA SER A 220 -16.67 44.66 -5.48
C SER A 220 -15.83 44.59 -4.19
N GLN A 221 -15.74 43.42 -3.55
CA GLN A 221 -14.94 43.17 -2.34
C GLN A 221 -13.47 42.84 -2.63
N VAL A 222 -13.08 42.66 -3.89
CA VAL A 222 -11.73 42.26 -4.28
C VAL A 222 -10.96 43.49 -4.74
N PRO A 223 -9.87 43.88 -4.04
CA PRO A 223 -9.03 44.97 -4.48
C PRO A 223 -8.23 44.56 -5.73
N ILE A 224 -8.13 45.49 -6.68
CA ILE A 224 -7.32 45.35 -7.87
C ILE A 224 -6.37 46.52 -8.02
N PHE A 225 -5.20 46.26 -8.60
CA PHE A 225 -4.27 47.30 -9.03
C PHE A 225 -4.27 47.39 -10.54
N GLN A 226 -4.49 48.60 -11.07
CA GLN A 226 -4.50 48.86 -12.50
C GLN A 226 -3.60 50.04 -12.82
N GLN A 227 -2.79 49.90 -13.87
CA GLN A 227 -2.00 51.01 -14.40
C GLN A 227 -2.84 51.78 -15.42
N GLU A 228 -2.78 53.11 -15.42
CA GLU A 228 -3.56 53.92 -16.37
C GLU A 228 -3.26 53.58 -17.85
N SER A 229 -2.04 53.12 -18.14
CA SER A 229 -1.57 52.77 -19.48
C SER A 229 -1.91 51.35 -19.95
N ASP A 230 -2.30 50.44 -19.05
CA ASP A 230 -2.59 49.04 -19.36
C ASP A 230 -4.04 48.67 -18.98
N PRO A 231 -4.85 48.11 -19.89
CA PRO A 231 -6.17 47.57 -19.52
C PRO A 231 -6.11 46.35 -18.59
N GLY A 232 -4.93 45.75 -18.37
CA GLY A 232 -4.71 44.70 -17.40
C GLY A 232 -4.81 45.19 -15.96
N PHE A 233 -5.34 44.34 -15.08
CA PHE A 233 -5.36 44.57 -13.64
C PHE A 233 -4.84 43.35 -12.90
N PHE A 234 -4.25 43.58 -11.72
CA PHE A 234 -3.78 42.54 -10.81
C PHE A 234 -4.80 42.32 -9.68
N GLU A 235 -5.26 41.07 -9.48
CA GLU A 235 -6.18 40.67 -8.40
C GLU A 235 -5.41 40.05 -7.23
N VAL A 236 -5.56 40.64 -6.03
CA VAL A 236 -5.01 40.05 -4.80
C VAL A 236 -5.91 38.88 -4.36
N PRO A 237 -5.38 37.66 -4.18
CA PRO A 237 -6.18 36.50 -3.83
C PRO A 237 -6.73 36.62 -2.41
N LEU A 238 -8.05 36.53 -2.28
CA LEU A 238 -8.72 36.52 -0.99
C LEU A 238 -8.82 35.11 -0.41
N LEU A 239 -8.56 35.00 0.89
CA LEU A 239 -8.69 33.77 1.64
C LEU A 239 -10.14 33.57 2.12
N ASN A 240 -10.69 32.39 1.84
CA ASN A 240 -11.97 31.92 2.39
C ASN A 240 -11.75 30.81 3.42
N ALA A 241 -12.74 30.57 4.30
CA ALA A 241 -12.72 29.53 5.34
C ALA A 241 -12.55 28.07 4.86
N HIS A 242 -12.54 27.84 3.54
CA HIS A 242 -12.36 26.54 2.87
C HIS A 242 -11.21 26.52 1.85
N SER A 243 -10.32 27.51 1.92
CA SER A 243 -9.20 27.64 0.98
C SER A 243 -8.05 26.73 1.38
N GLY A 244 -7.61 25.85 0.48
CA GLY A 244 -6.52 24.93 0.78
C GLY A 244 -6.79 24.13 2.06
N GLY A 245 -5.78 23.95 2.90
CA GLY A 245 -5.86 23.21 4.16
C GLY A 245 -6.90 23.73 5.16
N TYR A 246 -7.30 25.01 5.11
CA TYR A 246 -8.23 25.60 6.09
C TYR A 246 -9.62 24.94 6.09
N HIS A 247 -10.15 24.71 7.29
CA HIS A 247 -11.47 24.10 7.47
C HIS A 247 -12.30 24.78 8.56
N ARG A 248 -13.29 25.60 8.15
CA ARG A 248 -14.29 26.22 9.05
C ARG A 248 -13.67 27.08 10.17
N GLU A 249 -12.58 27.77 9.88
CA GLU A 249 -12.04 28.73 10.85
C GLU A 249 -12.97 29.94 10.95
N ALA A 250 -13.49 30.19 12.16
CA ALA A 250 -14.41 31.29 12.44
C ALA A 250 -13.76 32.68 12.27
N ASN A 251 -12.43 32.77 12.26
CA ASN A 251 -11.66 34.01 12.18
C ASN A 251 -11.37 34.46 10.73
N ILE A 252 -11.86 33.73 9.72
CA ILE A 252 -11.74 34.11 8.30
C ILE A 252 -13.05 34.80 7.87
N ASN A 253 -13.32 35.97 8.44
CA ASN A 253 -14.45 36.83 8.06
C ASN A 253 -14.01 38.17 7.46
N ASP A 254 -12.71 38.50 7.54
CA ASP A 254 -12.12 39.72 7.03
C ASP A 254 -11.43 39.51 5.67
N ILE A 255 -11.06 40.62 5.02
CA ILE A 255 -10.34 40.60 3.76
C ILE A 255 -8.88 40.22 4.07
N GLN A 256 -8.55 38.94 3.93
CA GLN A 256 -7.25 38.35 4.27
C GLN A 256 -6.59 37.70 3.05
N SER A 257 -5.26 37.61 3.07
CA SER A 257 -4.46 36.85 2.09
C SER A 257 -3.48 35.92 2.83
N LEU A 258 -3.06 34.84 2.16
CA LEU A 258 -1.90 34.06 2.58
C LEU A 258 -0.64 34.91 2.43
N LEU A 259 0.26 34.79 3.41
CA LEU A 259 1.52 35.52 3.44
C LEU A 259 2.62 34.69 2.77
N ASN A 260 3.19 35.23 1.71
CA ASN A 260 4.29 34.62 0.98
C ASN A 260 5.65 35.15 1.47
N PHE A 261 6.10 34.66 2.64
CA PHE A 261 7.41 34.99 3.23
C PHE A 261 8.54 34.79 2.22
N ARG A 262 9.39 35.80 2.06
CA ARG A 262 10.59 35.71 1.22
C ARG A 262 11.56 34.70 1.83
N ALA A 263 12.06 33.75 1.04
CA ALA A 263 12.99 32.74 1.54
C ALA A 263 14.40 33.31 1.72
N GLY A 264 15.08 33.04 2.83
CA GLY A 264 16.46 33.48 3.08
C GLY A 264 16.65 34.08 4.47
N SER A 265 17.89 34.37 4.85
CA SER A 265 18.22 35.00 6.14
C SER A 265 18.36 36.52 6.07
N ASN A 266 18.53 37.09 4.88
CA ASN A 266 18.65 38.52 4.64
C ASN A 266 17.56 38.94 3.64
N THR A 267 16.36 39.19 4.16
CA THR A 267 15.15 39.48 3.37
C THR A 267 15.04 40.96 3.01
N PHE A 268 15.44 41.84 3.93
CA PHE A 268 15.36 43.30 3.81
C PHE A 268 16.64 43.98 4.32
N GLU A 269 16.88 45.20 3.89
CA GLU A 269 17.90 46.07 4.47
C GLU A 269 17.40 46.63 5.80
N ILE A 270 18.08 46.29 6.89
CA ILE A 270 17.73 46.70 8.25
C ILE A 270 18.83 47.62 8.79
N VAL A 271 18.43 48.83 9.20
CA VAL A 271 19.32 49.91 9.62
C VAL A 271 18.92 50.41 11.00
N GLU A 272 19.88 50.82 11.81
CA GLU A 272 19.62 51.44 13.11
C GLU A 272 19.32 52.93 12.98
N ALA A 273 18.22 53.39 13.60
CA ALA A 273 17.81 54.81 13.62
C ALA A 273 18.93 55.75 14.09
N PHE A 274 19.73 55.30 15.05
CA PHE A 274 20.81 56.10 15.62
C PHE A 274 21.93 56.43 14.63
N GLN A 275 22.09 55.62 13.58
CA GLN A 275 23.08 55.87 12.53
C GLN A 275 22.78 57.16 11.74
N PHE A 276 21.51 57.54 11.63
CA PHE A 276 21.08 58.79 11.01
C PHE A 276 21.31 60.00 11.93
N PHE A 277 21.03 59.87 13.23
CA PHE A 277 21.30 60.94 14.19
C PHE A 277 22.78 61.30 14.28
N ASN A 278 23.66 60.29 14.22
CA ASN A 278 25.11 60.49 14.22
C ASN A 278 25.71 60.80 12.84
N ARG A 279 24.88 60.92 11.79
CA ARG A 279 25.31 61.15 10.40
C ARG A 279 26.34 60.11 9.90
N SER A 280 26.26 58.89 10.42
CA SER A 280 27.11 57.77 9.99
C SER A 280 26.60 57.10 8.72
N LEU A 281 25.31 57.28 8.40
CA LEU A 281 24.68 56.81 7.18
C LEU A 281 24.02 57.99 6.44
N ASP A 282 24.24 58.08 5.15
CA ASP A 282 23.65 59.10 4.28
C ASP A 282 22.21 58.70 3.93
N PRO A 283 21.17 59.51 4.19
CA PRO A 283 19.79 59.12 3.93
C PRO A 283 19.41 59.03 2.44
N THR A 284 20.29 59.43 1.51
CA THR A 284 20.00 59.43 0.06
C THR A 284 19.59 58.07 -0.52
N PHE A 285 20.00 56.95 0.08
CA PHE A 285 19.58 55.60 -0.37
C PHE A 285 18.11 55.29 -0.06
N LEU A 286 17.43 56.09 0.76
CA LEU A 286 16.00 55.95 1.07
C LEU A 286 15.08 56.51 -0.03
N LYS A 287 15.67 57.21 -1.01
CA LYS A 287 14.93 57.85 -2.10
C LYS A 287 14.12 56.83 -2.90
N ASP A 288 12.87 57.17 -3.22
CA ASP A 288 11.94 56.34 -4.01
C ASP A 288 11.62 54.98 -3.38
N LYS A 289 11.98 54.74 -2.10
CA LYS A 289 11.76 53.47 -1.39
C LYS A 289 10.60 53.53 -0.40
N VAL A 290 10.14 52.35 0.02
CA VAL A 290 9.29 52.18 1.21
C VAL A 290 10.17 52.10 2.45
N VAL A 291 9.95 53.00 3.40
CA VAL A 291 10.70 53.05 4.65
C VAL A 291 9.80 52.68 5.82
N ILE A 292 10.08 51.56 6.50
CA ILE A 292 9.31 51.13 7.69
C ILE A 292 10.13 51.45 8.94
N ILE A 293 9.64 52.39 9.75
CA ILE A 293 10.25 52.79 11.01
C ILE A 293 9.57 52.02 12.15
N GLY A 294 10.35 51.28 12.92
CA GLY A 294 9.87 50.58 14.11
C GLY A 294 10.85 50.70 15.28
N LYS A 295 10.55 50.01 16.37
CA LYS A 295 11.48 49.80 17.50
C LYS A 295 11.92 48.34 17.54
N THR A 296 13.08 48.04 18.12
CA THR A 296 13.54 46.67 18.38
C THR A 296 13.05 46.19 19.75
N ASP A 297 12.72 44.91 19.86
CA ASP A 297 12.58 44.19 21.13
C ASP A 297 13.70 43.15 21.16
N SER A 298 14.19 42.84 22.36
CA SER A 298 15.43 42.12 22.62
C SER A 298 15.57 40.75 21.91
N ASP A 299 16.82 40.42 21.54
CA ASP A 299 17.40 39.10 21.24
C ASP A 299 16.61 38.10 20.35
N PHE A 300 15.82 38.58 19.37
CA PHE A 300 15.29 37.68 18.34
C PHE A 300 16.28 37.44 17.19
N PRO A 301 16.35 36.21 16.63
CA PRO A 301 17.06 35.98 15.38
C PRO A 301 16.48 36.87 14.27
N ARG A 302 17.38 37.49 13.50
CA ARG A 302 17.16 38.52 12.46
C ARG A 302 16.29 38.09 11.26
N PHE A 303 15.59 36.96 11.33
CA PHE A 303 14.88 36.37 10.19
C PHE A 303 13.51 35.85 10.61
N LEU A 304 12.48 36.30 9.90
CA LEU A 304 11.11 35.80 10.07
C LEU A 304 10.77 34.75 8.99
N SER A 305 10.29 33.59 9.43
CA SER A 305 9.63 32.59 8.58
C SER A 305 8.40 32.06 9.28
N VAL A 306 7.55 31.33 8.56
CA VAL A 306 6.38 30.63 9.14
C VAL A 306 6.77 29.82 10.39
N ALA A 307 7.88 29.07 10.33
CA ALA A 307 8.36 28.27 11.46
C ALA A 307 9.00 29.09 12.60
N ALA A 308 9.53 30.28 12.30
CA ALA A 308 10.01 31.22 13.34
C ALA A 308 8.85 32.05 13.94
N SER A 309 7.69 32.10 13.27
CA SER A 309 6.51 32.80 13.78
C SER A 309 5.93 32.13 15.03
N SER A 310 6.07 30.81 15.18
CA SER A 310 5.56 30.10 16.37
C SER A 310 6.27 30.51 17.66
N SER A 311 7.53 30.94 17.59
CA SER A 311 8.25 31.47 18.77
C SER A 311 7.77 32.86 19.18
N LEU A 312 7.03 33.57 18.33
CA LEU A 312 6.45 34.87 18.65
C LEU A 312 5.28 34.79 19.64
N ILE A 313 4.74 33.58 19.85
CA ILE A 313 3.58 33.33 20.72
C ILE A 313 4.01 32.71 22.06
N GLN A 314 5.25 32.20 22.17
CA GLN A 314 5.70 31.47 23.37
C GLN A 314 6.23 32.35 24.51
N THR A 315 6.39 33.66 24.31
CA THR A 315 6.79 34.57 25.39
C THR A 315 5.60 34.98 26.26
N GLU A 316 5.47 34.22 27.34
CA GLU A 316 4.88 34.50 28.66
C GLU A 316 3.45 35.06 28.77
N ALA A 317 2.57 34.14 29.17
CA ALA A 317 1.41 34.28 30.04
C ALA A 317 1.31 35.59 30.86
N GLY A 318 0.60 36.57 30.30
CA GLY A 318 -0.04 37.67 31.01
C GLY A 318 -1.07 38.33 30.10
N GLU A 319 -2.26 38.66 30.61
CA GLU A 319 -3.29 39.38 29.83
C GLU A 319 -2.79 40.71 29.26
N ASP A 320 -1.71 41.27 29.82
CA ASP A 320 -1.03 42.49 29.34
C ASP A 320 0.11 42.24 28.33
N ALA A 321 0.54 40.98 28.14
CA ALA A 321 1.70 40.60 27.30
C ALA A 321 1.34 40.26 25.85
N ILE A 322 0.06 40.31 25.47
CA ILE A 322 -0.40 40.09 24.08
C ILE A 322 -0.21 41.37 23.24
N ILE A 323 0.99 41.95 23.29
CA ILE A 323 1.48 42.81 22.21
C ILE A 323 2.62 42.06 21.55
N PRO A 324 2.37 41.07 20.67
CA PRO A 324 3.44 40.52 19.83
C PRO A 324 3.76 41.54 18.74
N ARG A 325 4.18 42.76 19.08
CA ARG A 325 4.25 43.85 18.08
C ARG A 325 4.97 45.12 18.44
N ILE A 326 6.05 44.95 19.16
CA ILE A 326 7.08 45.96 19.27
C ILE A 326 8.37 45.19 18.89
N GLY A 327 9.14 45.62 17.91
CA GLY A 327 10.35 44.87 17.51
C GLY A 327 10.63 44.72 16.01
N ILE A 328 11.87 44.31 15.71
CA ILE A 328 12.35 43.89 14.38
C ILE A 328 11.33 42.98 13.69
N VAL A 329 10.78 42.04 14.46
CA VAL A 329 9.85 41.01 14.00
C VAL A 329 8.53 41.61 13.50
N GLY A 330 8.01 42.64 14.16
CA GLY A 330 6.77 43.30 13.74
C GLY A 330 6.95 44.06 12.42
N SER A 331 8.05 44.81 12.30
CA SER A 331 8.36 45.57 11.09
C SER A 331 8.75 44.67 9.91
N GLU A 332 9.46 43.56 10.14
CA GLU A 332 9.78 42.58 9.10
C GLU A 332 8.53 41.84 8.59
N LEU A 333 7.57 41.55 9.48
CA LEU A 333 6.28 40.97 9.10
C LEU A 333 5.48 41.91 8.20
N GLU A 334 5.37 43.19 8.57
CA GLU A 334 4.72 44.21 7.73
C GLU A 334 5.48 44.44 6.42
N ALA A 335 6.81 44.38 6.44
CA ALA A 335 7.64 44.44 5.24
C ALA A 335 7.34 43.27 4.30
N HIS A 336 7.25 42.03 4.78
CA HIS A 336 6.85 40.88 3.97
C HIS A 336 5.45 41.05 3.37
N SER A 337 4.51 41.58 4.15
CA SER A 337 3.13 41.81 3.73
C SER A 337 3.02 42.91 2.67
N ALA A 338 3.80 43.99 2.78
CA ALA A 338 3.87 45.04 1.77
C ALA A 338 4.65 44.57 0.51
N SER A 339 5.83 43.98 0.71
CA SER A 339 6.72 43.45 -0.33
C SER A 339 6.00 42.48 -1.26
N GLN A 340 5.22 41.54 -0.71
CA GLN A 340 4.52 40.58 -1.57
C GLN A 340 3.50 41.25 -2.49
N ILE A 341 2.88 42.37 -2.08
CA ILE A 341 1.90 43.08 -2.90
C ILE A 341 2.63 43.90 -3.97
N ILE A 342 3.64 44.67 -3.56
CA ILE A 342 4.46 45.50 -4.45
C ILE A 342 5.08 44.64 -5.56
N ASP A 343 5.77 43.57 -5.18
CA ASP A 343 6.43 42.69 -6.15
C ASP A 343 5.46 41.87 -6.98
N ALA A 344 4.26 41.56 -6.47
CA ALA A 344 3.27 40.88 -7.29
C ALA A 344 2.72 41.78 -8.39
N VAL A 345 2.63 43.09 -8.15
CA VAL A 345 2.14 44.07 -9.13
C VAL A 345 3.24 44.50 -10.10
N ILE A 346 4.46 44.76 -9.61
CA ILE A 346 5.56 45.31 -10.44
C ILE A 346 6.44 44.20 -11.02
N ALA A 347 6.80 43.20 -10.21
CA ALA A 347 7.81 42.19 -10.55
C ALA A 347 7.22 40.81 -10.90
N ASP A 348 5.89 40.69 -10.99
CA ASP A 348 5.15 39.44 -11.25
C ASP A 348 5.53 38.31 -10.26
N ARG A 349 5.85 38.66 -9.01
CA ARG A 349 6.14 37.68 -7.95
C ARG A 349 4.83 36.98 -7.56
N PRO A 350 4.76 35.63 -7.62
CA PRO A 350 3.51 34.93 -7.37
C PRO A 350 3.05 35.07 -5.92
N LEU A 351 1.78 35.42 -5.72
CA LEU A 351 1.09 35.27 -4.44
C LEU A 351 0.70 33.80 -4.21
N ILE A 352 0.35 33.43 -2.98
CA ILE A 352 -0.08 32.06 -2.70
C ILE A 352 -1.56 31.90 -3.08
N TYR A 353 -1.81 31.11 -4.11
CA TYR A 353 -3.15 30.80 -4.60
C TYR A 353 -3.61 29.43 -4.11
N THR A 354 -4.91 29.34 -3.83
CA THR A 354 -5.58 28.07 -3.54
C THR A 354 -6.50 27.70 -4.70
N LEU A 355 -6.76 26.39 -4.84
CA LEU A 355 -7.71 25.92 -5.83
C LEU A 355 -9.14 26.00 -5.27
N PRO A 356 -10.14 26.23 -6.13
CA PRO A 356 -11.53 25.99 -5.78
C PRO A 356 -11.72 24.57 -5.22
N SER A 357 -12.53 24.43 -4.18
CA SER A 357 -12.71 23.14 -3.47
C SER A 357 -13.16 21.98 -4.38
N SER A 358 -13.86 22.29 -5.48
CA SER A 358 -14.25 21.31 -6.51
C SER A 358 -13.05 20.75 -7.29
N LEU A 359 -12.09 21.61 -7.65
CA LEU A 359 -10.87 21.22 -8.33
C LEU A 359 -9.93 20.45 -7.39
N GLU A 360 -9.83 20.86 -6.12
CA GLU A 360 -9.10 20.07 -5.10
C GLU A 360 -9.66 18.66 -4.97
N THR A 361 -10.98 18.53 -4.84
CA THR A 361 -11.67 17.24 -4.76
C THR A 361 -11.39 16.38 -5.99
N PHE A 362 -11.42 16.99 -7.18
CA PHE A 362 -11.10 16.32 -8.43
C PHE A 362 -9.65 15.81 -8.47
N LEU A 363 -8.69 16.61 -8.01
CA LEU A 363 -7.27 16.22 -7.93
C LEU A 363 -7.05 15.07 -6.93
N ILE A 364 -7.72 15.09 -5.78
CA ILE A 364 -7.66 13.99 -4.80
C ILE A 364 -8.25 12.71 -5.40
N MET A 365 -9.37 12.79 -6.11
CA MET A 365 -9.95 11.66 -6.85
C MET A 365 -8.97 11.12 -7.91
N LEU A 366 -8.38 12.01 -8.70
CA LEU A 366 -7.45 11.65 -9.77
C LEU A 366 -6.18 10.99 -9.23
N SER A 367 -5.65 11.45 -8.09
CA SER A 367 -4.48 10.83 -7.44
C SER A 367 -4.79 9.41 -6.96
N GLY A 368 -5.98 9.18 -6.37
CA GLY A 368 -6.44 7.85 -6.00
C GLY A 368 -6.64 6.91 -7.19
N LEU A 369 -7.26 7.41 -8.26
CA LEU A 369 -7.39 6.66 -9.52
C LEU A 369 -6.03 6.28 -10.10
N THR A 370 -5.07 7.21 -10.07
CA THR A 370 -3.70 6.97 -10.51
C THR A 370 -3.04 5.87 -9.67
N GLY A 371 -3.23 5.87 -8.35
CA GLY A 371 -2.78 4.79 -7.46
C GLY A 371 -3.30 3.40 -7.88
N ILE A 372 -4.59 3.30 -8.21
CA ILE A 372 -5.20 2.05 -8.69
C ILE A 372 -4.60 1.62 -10.04
N VAL A 373 -4.43 2.56 -10.98
CA VAL A 373 -3.86 2.29 -12.32
C VAL A 373 -2.40 1.84 -12.21
N VAL A 374 -1.59 2.49 -11.38
CA VAL A 374 -0.20 2.10 -11.13
C VAL A 374 -0.13 0.69 -10.57
N SER A 375 -0.98 0.35 -9.58
CA SER A 375 -1.07 -1.00 -9.02
C SER A 375 -1.42 -2.09 -10.02
N LEU A 376 -2.16 -1.75 -11.07
CA LEU A 376 -2.56 -2.66 -12.15
C LEU A 376 -1.53 -2.79 -13.27
N SER A 377 -0.64 -1.81 -13.42
CA SER A 377 0.25 -1.70 -14.57
C SER A 377 1.42 -2.68 -14.51
N PHE A 378 1.86 -3.07 -13.31
CA PHE A 378 3.00 -3.96 -13.12
C PHE A 378 2.58 -5.39 -12.75
N ALA A 379 3.34 -6.38 -13.23
CA ALA A 379 3.04 -7.80 -13.04
C ALA A 379 3.45 -8.34 -11.66
N SER A 380 4.41 -7.69 -11.00
CA SER A 380 4.93 -8.08 -9.68
C SER A 380 4.46 -7.09 -8.64
N SER A 381 3.99 -7.58 -7.48
CA SER A 381 3.57 -6.72 -6.37
C SER A 381 4.69 -5.84 -5.85
N ALA A 382 5.94 -6.32 -5.86
CA ALA A 382 7.10 -5.52 -5.47
C ALA A 382 7.34 -4.36 -6.45
N ARG A 383 7.21 -4.61 -7.76
CA ARG A 383 7.36 -3.54 -8.79
C ARG A 383 6.24 -2.51 -8.70
N SER A 384 5.00 -2.96 -8.45
CA SER A 384 3.88 -2.04 -8.19
C SER A 384 4.12 -1.18 -6.95
N ALA A 385 4.65 -1.75 -5.86
CA ALA A 385 4.94 -1.01 -4.63
C ALA A 385 6.04 0.04 -4.82
N ILE A 386 7.14 -0.33 -5.50
CA ILE A 386 8.20 0.62 -5.86
C ILE A 386 7.65 1.73 -6.76
N ALA A 387 6.85 1.38 -7.77
CA ALA A 387 6.24 2.36 -8.65
C ALA A 387 5.32 3.33 -7.88
N LEU A 388 4.46 2.82 -6.98
CA LEU A 388 3.62 3.69 -6.13
C LEU A 388 4.47 4.68 -5.34
N LEU A 389 5.54 4.21 -4.68
CA LEU A 389 6.46 5.09 -3.96
C LEU A 389 7.08 6.15 -4.87
N SER A 390 7.61 5.75 -6.03
CA SER A 390 8.21 6.68 -6.99
C SER A 390 7.21 7.74 -7.47
N PHE A 391 5.97 7.34 -7.82
CA PHE A 391 4.95 8.30 -8.24
C PHE A 391 4.51 9.24 -7.11
N THR A 392 4.44 8.76 -5.86
CA THR A 392 4.16 9.64 -4.71
C THR A 392 5.28 10.67 -4.52
N VAL A 393 6.55 10.27 -4.62
CA VAL A 393 7.70 11.20 -4.52
C VAL A 393 7.70 12.22 -5.66
N VAL A 394 7.44 11.77 -6.90
CA VAL A 394 7.31 12.68 -8.05
C VAL A 394 6.12 13.63 -7.88
N GLY A 395 4.98 13.16 -7.38
CA GLY A 395 3.83 14.01 -7.08
C GLY A 395 4.13 15.04 -6.00
N PHE A 396 4.89 14.67 -4.97
CA PHE A 396 5.35 15.60 -3.95
C PHE A 396 6.26 16.68 -4.55
N GLY A 397 7.22 16.29 -5.40
CA GLY A 397 8.09 17.22 -6.11
C GLY A 397 7.31 18.16 -7.05
N LEU A 398 6.26 17.67 -7.70
CA LEU A 398 5.38 18.49 -8.54
C LEU A 398 4.65 19.55 -7.70
N CYS A 399 4.10 19.19 -6.55
CA CYS A 399 3.48 20.16 -5.64
C CYS A 399 4.47 21.21 -5.14
N TYR A 400 5.71 20.82 -4.80
CA TYR A 400 6.77 21.77 -4.44
C TYR A 400 7.10 22.72 -5.59
N TRP A 401 7.22 22.19 -6.81
CA TRP A 401 7.48 23.02 -8.00
C TRP A 401 6.34 24.00 -8.27
N CYS A 402 5.07 23.57 -8.15
CA CYS A 402 3.91 24.42 -8.34
C CYS A 402 3.86 25.60 -7.36
N ILE A 403 4.12 25.36 -6.08
CA ILE A 403 4.12 26.44 -5.09
C ILE A 403 5.35 27.35 -5.23
N ALA A 404 6.51 26.81 -5.59
CA ALA A 404 7.73 27.60 -5.74
C ALA A 404 7.70 28.50 -6.99
N GLN A 405 7.06 28.07 -8.08
CA GLN A 405 7.04 28.81 -9.34
C GLN A 405 5.79 29.64 -9.57
N PHE A 406 4.62 29.16 -9.13
CA PHE A 406 3.33 29.81 -9.39
C PHE A 406 2.59 30.21 -8.12
N GLY A 407 3.17 29.97 -6.93
CA GLY A 407 2.46 30.15 -5.67
C GLY A 407 1.24 29.24 -5.50
N LEU A 408 1.08 28.21 -6.35
CA LEU A 408 -0.11 27.38 -6.35
C LEU A 408 -0.03 26.30 -5.26
N TRP A 409 -0.82 26.47 -4.21
CA TRP A 409 -0.94 25.50 -3.12
C TRP A 409 -1.92 24.38 -3.49
N LEU A 410 -1.37 23.20 -3.74
CA LEU A 410 -2.14 21.98 -4.07
C LEU A 410 -2.45 21.15 -2.81
N PRO A 411 -3.53 20.32 -2.82
CA PRO A 411 -3.93 19.47 -1.69
C PRO A 411 -2.98 18.27 -1.54
N MET A 412 -1.73 18.55 -1.19
CA MET A 412 -0.62 17.61 -1.20
C MET A 412 -0.86 16.45 -0.24
N THR A 413 -1.20 16.73 1.01
CA THR A 413 -1.43 15.71 2.05
C THR A 413 -2.47 14.68 1.64
N PRO A 414 -3.73 15.06 1.29
CA PRO A 414 -4.72 14.07 0.89
C PRO A 414 -4.31 13.34 -0.40
N MET A 415 -3.63 13.98 -1.36
CA MET A 415 -3.12 13.26 -2.55
C MET A 415 -2.03 12.24 -2.20
N ALA A 416 -1.08 12.62 -1.34
CA ALA A 416 0.03 11.78 -0.88
C ALA A 416 -0.44 10.61 -0.01
N VAL A 417 -1.62 10.70 0.62
CA VAL A 417 -2.27 9.59 1.31
C VAL A 417 -3.14 8.77 0.36
N CYS A 418 -3.95 9.43 -0.48
CA CYS A 418 -4.93 8.79 -1.37
C CYS A 418 -4.28 7.86 -2.37
N MET A 419 -3.24 8.32 -3.05
CA MET A 419 -2.58 7.53 -4.08
C MET A 419 -1.98 6.22 -3.54
N PRO A 420 -1.07 6.22 -2.54
CA PRO A 420 -0.49 4.97 -2.05
C PRO A 420 -1.50 4.11 -1.30
N LEU A 421 -2.44 4.68 -0.54
CA LEU A 421 -3.42 3.89 0.20
C LEU A 421 -4.37 3.14 -0.73
N SER A 422 -4.97 3.84 -1.71
CA SER A 422 -5.83 3.21 -2.71
C SER A 422 -5.06 2.17 -3.54
N GLY A 423 -3.82 2.48 -3.92
CA GLY A 423 -2.93 1.58 -4.65
C GLY A 423 -2.60 0.31 -3.88
N MET A 424 -2.16 0.42 -2.61
CA MET A 424 -1.77 -0.71 -1.76
C MET A 424 -2.95 -1.62 -1.39
N VAL A 425 -4.11 -1.04 -1.07
CA VAL A 425 -5.33 -1.81 -0.76
C VAL A 425 -5.76 -2.60 -1.99
N TYR A 426 -5.78 -1.95 -3.15
CA TYR A 426 -6.11 -2.61 -4.41
C TYR A 426 -5.13 -3.73 -4.75
N LEU A 427 -3.82 -3.47 -4.63
CA LEU A 427 -2.76 -4.45 -4.88
C LEU A 427 -2.92 -5.68 -3.98
N SER A 428 -3.16 -5.47 -2.69
CA SER A 428 -3.37 -6.53 -1.69
C SER A 428 -4.59 -7.38 -2.02
N PHE A 429 -5.70 -6.75 -2.40
CA PHE A 429 -6.91 -7.46 -2.78
C PHE A 429 -6.71 -8.27 -4.08
N ASN A 430 -6.06 -7.68 -5.07
CA ASN A 430 -5.77 -8.35 -6.33
C ASN A 430 -4.84 -9.56 -6.13
N TYR A 431 -3.78 -9.41 -5.32
CA TYR A 431 -2.86 -10.49 -4.97
C TYR A 431 -3.57 -11.65 -4.25
N ARG A 432 -4.39 -11.35 -3.23
CA ARG A 432 -5.20 -12.36 -2.53
C ARG A 432 -6.17 -13.07 -3.48
N SER A 433 -6.83 -12.32 -4.36
CA SER A 433 -7.75 -12.85 -5.35
C SER A 433 -7.06 -13.80 -6.34
N GLN A 434 -5.90 -13.41 -6.89
CA GLN A 434 -5.12 -14.26 -7.79
C GLN A 434 -4.66 -15.55 -7.10
N ARG A 435 -4.19 -15.45 -5.85
CA ARG A 435 -3.77 -16.63 -5.07
C ARG A 435 -4.92 -17.60 -4.81
N ARG A 436 -6.15 -17.10 -4.58
CA ARG A 436 -7.35 -17.95 -4.46
C ARG A 436 -7.67 -18.69 -5.77
N VAL A 437 -7.57 -18.00 -6.91
CA VAL A 437 -7.79 -18.62 -8.23
C VAL A 437 -6.73 -19.69 -8.53
N LEU A 438 -5.46 -19.40 -8.25
CA LEU A 438 -4.38 -20.39 -8.45
C LEU A 438 -4.55 -21.61 -7.54
N ARG A 439 -4.91 -21.43 -6.25
CA ARG A 439 -5.17 -22.54 -5.33
C ARG A 439 -6.34 -23.42 -5.80
N THR A 440 -7.42 -22.81 -6.29
CA THR A 440 -8.56 -23.57 -6.82
C THR A 440 -8.22 -24.32 -8.10
N GLN A 441 -7.40 -23.75 -8.98
CA GLN A 441 -6.88 -24.46 -10.16
C GLN A 441 -5.96 -25.63 -9.78
N GLN A 442 -5.05 -25.42 -8.81
CA GLN A 442 -4.18 -26.47 -8.30
C GLN A 442 -4.97 -27.61 -7.65
N ALA A 443 -6.00 -27.28 -6.84
CA ALA A 443 -6.87 -28.28 -6.22
C ALA A 443 -7.59 -29.14 -7.29
N LYS A 444 -8.15 -28.52 -8.33
CA LYS A 444 -8.78 -29.23 -9.45
C LYS A 444 -7.80 -30.12 -10.21
N LEU A 445 -6.55 -29.67 -10.39
CA LEU A 445 -5.52 -30.47 -11.06
C LEU A 445 -5.12 -31.69 -10.22
N ILE A 446 -5.01 -31.54 -8.89
CA ILE A 446 -4.73 -32.65 -7.98
C ILE A 446 -5.88 -33.67 -8.01
N GLU A 447 -7.13 -33.19 -7.91
CA GLU A 447 -8.33 -34.04 -7.99
C GLU A 447 -8.37 -34.86 -9.29
N ALA A 448 -8.09 -34.22 -10.44
CA ALA A 448 -8.03 -34.90 -11.73
C ALA A 448 -6.95 -36.00 -11.77
N LYS A 449 -5.76 -35.73 -11.21
CA LYS A 449 -4.67 -36.72 -11.15
C LYS A 449 -5.00 -37.91 -10.26
N VAL A 450 -5.66 -37.68 -9.12
CA VAL A 450 -6.10 -38.76 -8.22
C VAL A 450 -7.13 -39.64 -8.94
N LEU A 451 -8.11 -39.02 -9.60
CA LEU A 451 -9.12 -39.75 -10.37
C LEU A 451 -8.52 -40.59 -11.51
N GLU A 452 -7.53 -40.05 -12.23
CA GLU A 452 -6.82 -40.80 -13.28
C GLU A 452 -6.06 -42.00 -12.72
N ALA A 453 -5.40 -41.86 -11.57
CA ALA A 453 -4.70 -42.95 -10.91
C ALA A 453 -5.67 -44.05 -10.45
N GLU A 454 -6.82 -43.69 -9.89
CA GLU A 454 -7.88 -44.64 -9.53
C GLU A 454 -8.44 -45.38 -10.74
N ARG A 455 -8.70 -44.67 -11.84
CA ARG A 455 -9.15 -45.30 -13.11
C ARG A 455 -8.12 -46.28 -13.63
N ARG A 456 -6.84 -45.91 -13.64
CA ARG A 456 -5.77 -46.81 -14.08
C ARG A 456 -5.70 -48.08 -13.23
N LYS A 457 -5.80 -47.94 -11.91
CA LYS A 457 -5.83 -49.07 -10.97
C LYS A 457 -7.05 -49.97 -11.22
N ALA A 458 -8.22 -49.40 -11.50
CA ALA A 458 -9.41 -50.15 -11.84
C ALA A 458 -9.26 -50.94 -13.15
N ILE A 459 -8.63 -50.36 -14.17
CA ILE A 459 -8.33 -51.03 -15.45
C ILE A 459 -7.35 -52.20 -15.24
N GLU A 460 -6.28 -52.00 -14.47
CA GLU A 460 -5.29 -53.05 -14.19
C GLU A 460 -5.92 -54.25 -13.42
N ARG A 461 -6.84 -53.97 -12.49
CA ARG A 461 -7.63 -55.02 -11.81
C ARG A 461 -8.53 -55.77 -12.78
N ALA A 462 -9.23 -55.05 -13.66
CA ALA A 462 -10.08 -55.65 -14.69
C ALA A 462 -9.31 -56.57 -15.62
N PHE A 463 -8.14 -56.12 -16.07
CA PHE A 463 -7.25 -56.90 -16.93
C PHE A 463 -6.81 -58.21 -16.26
N SER A 464 -6.33 -58.12 -15.01
CA SER A 464 -5.88 -59.27 -14.23
C SER A 464 -6.99 -60.31 -14.02
N ALA A 465 -8.20 -59.88 -13.66
CA ALA A 465 -9.33 -60.79 -13.44
C ALA A 465 -9.75 -61.56 -14.70
N ILE A 466 -9.63 -60.94 -15.88
CA ILE A 466 -9.94 -61.58 -17.18
C ILE A 466 -8.85 -62.60 -17.57
N HIS A 467 -7.57 -62.28 -17.31
CA HIS A 467 -6.45 -63.18 -17.60
C HIS A 467 -6.44 -64.41 -16.69
N ALA A 468 -6.63 -64.21 -15.39
CA ALA A 468 -6.55 -65.27 -14.37
C ALA A 468 -7.48 -66.46 -14.63
N GLY A 469 -8.71 -66.18 -15.04
CA GLY A 469 -9.78 -67.16 -15.09
C GLY A 469 -10.16 -67.53 -16.52
N PRO A 470 -10.99 -66.71 -17.20
CA PRO A 470 -11.50 -67.04 -18.53
C PRO A 470 -10.45 -67.35 -19.58
N LEU A 471 -9.41 -66.51 -19.71
CA LEU A 471 -8.41 -66.68 -20.76
C LEU A 471 -7.50 -67.89 -20.53
N GLN A 472 -7.17 -68.21 -19.27
CA GLN A 472 -6.45 -69.44 -18.95
C GLN A 472 -7.27 -70.69 -19.25
N ARG A 473 -8.56 -70.71 -18.88
CA ARG A 473 -9.47 -71.84 -19.17
C ARG A 473 -9.67 -72.02 -20.68
N LEU A 474 -9.80 -70.92 -21.42
CA LEU A 474 -9.83 -70.95 -22.88
C LEU A 474 -8.51 -71.52 -23.45
N SER A 475 -7.36 -71.07 -22.93
CA SER A 475 -6.04 -71.54 -23.36
C SER A 475 -5.84 -73.04 -23.08
N SER A 476 -6.31 -73.54 -21.94
CA SER A 476 -6.27 -74.97 -21.63
C SER A 476 -7.16 -75.79 -22.57
N LEU A 477 -8.37 -75.30 -22.88
CA LEU A 477 -9.28 -75.95 -23.82
C LEU A 477 -8.70 -75.96 -25.25
N MET A 478 -8.07 -74.86 -25.67
CA MET A 478 -7.34 -74.78 -26.95
C MET A 478 -6.12 -75.70 -27.04
N ARG A 479 -5.47 -75.99 -25.91
CA ARG A 479 -4.35 -76.93 -25.86
C ARG A 479 -4.85 -78.38 -25.95
N SER A 480 -5.84 -78.73 -25.14
CA SER A 480 -6.42 -80.08 -25.14
C SER A 480 -7.09 -80.46 -26.47
N THR A 481 -7.58 -79.47 -27.24
CA THR A 481 -8.12 -79.70 -28.60
C THR A 481 -7.04 -80.03 -29.63
N LYS A 482 -5.81 -79.52 -29.46
CA LYS A 482 -4.67 -79.85 -30.34
C LYS A 482 -4.08 -81.23 -30.06
N ASP A 483 -4.22 -81.73 -28.83
CA ASP A 483 -3.66 -83.02 -28.39
C ASP A 483 -4.53 -84.24 -28.79
N GLY A 484 -5.63 -84.02 -29.52
CA GLY A 484 -6.25 -85.04 -30.36
C GLY A 484 -7.31 -85.97 -29.72
N ASN A 485 -7.79 -85.71 -28.50
CA ASN A 485 -8.85 -86.52 -27.91
C ASN A 485 -9.77 -85.72 -26.98
N LEU A 486 -10.90 -85.23 -27.48
CA LEU A 486 -11.91 -84.55 -26.64
C LEU A 486 -13.31 -85.05 -26.97
N GLN A 487 -14.01 -85.54 -25.95
CA GLN A 487 -15.45 -85.81 -26.01
C GLN A 487 -16.21 -84.49 -26.13
N GLN A 488 -17.19 -84.45 -27.03
CA GLN A 488 -17.98 -83.26 -27.34
C GLN A 488 -18.71 -82.68 -26.11
N ASP A 489 -19.16 -83.54 -25.20
CA ASP A 489 -19.84 -83.14 -23.96
C ASP A 489 -18.91 -82.37 -22.99
N TYR A 490 -17.63 -82.76 -22.90
CA TYR A 490 -16.64 -82.06 -22.07
C TYR A 490 -16.37 -80.65 -22.61
N VAL A 491 -16.28 -80.49 -23.93
CA VAL A 491 -16.07 -79.18 -24.57
C VAL A 491 -17.28 -78.26 -24.32
N ILE A 492 -18.51 -78.78 -24.44
CA ILE A 492 -19.72 -78.00 -24.16
C ILE A 492 -19.78 -77.59 -22.68
N GLN A 493 -19.40 -78.48 -21.76
CA GLN A 493 -19.39 -78.17 -20.33
C GLN A 493 -18.34 -77.11 -19.96
N GLU A 494 -17.13 -77.20 -20.52
CA GLU A 494 -16.10 -76.19 -20.31
C GLU A 494 -16.44 -74.84 -20.94
N LEU A 495 -17.07 -74.81 -22.12
CA LEU A 495 -17.57 -73.57 -22.71
C LEU A 495 -18.71 -72.94 -21.90
N LYS A 496 -19.59 -73.75 -21.29
CA LYS A 496 -20.62 -73.25 -20.36
C LYS A 496 -20.00 -72.66 -19.10
N SER A 497 -19.00 -73.34 -18.53
CA SER A 497 -18.24 -72.87 -17.36
C SER A 497 -17.51 -71.55 -17.67
N LEU A 498 -16.83 -71.48 -18.81
CA LEU A 498 -16.17 -70.27 -19.31
C LEU A 498 -17.15 -69.09 -19.48
N ASN A 499 -18.34 -69.34 -20.05
CA ASN A 499 -19.36 -68.29 -20.22
C ASN A 499 -19.89 -67.79 -18.87
N GLN A 500 -20.11 -68.68 -17.89
CA GLN A 500 -20.48 -68.29 -16.53
C GLN A 500 -19.37 -67.48 -15.86
N GLU A 501 -18.11 -67.88 -16.04
CA GLU A 501 -16.95 -67.19 -15.49
C GLU A 501 -16.78 -65.78 -16.08
N ILE A 502 -16.92 -65.62 -17.41
CA ILE A 502 -16.90 -64.32 -18.09
C ILE A 502 -18.02 -63.42 -17.56
N ARG A 503 -19.25 -63.95 -17.43
CA ARG A 503 -20.39 -63.21 -16.86
C ARG A 503 -20.14 -62.79 -15.41
N GLY A 504 -19.40 -63.60 -14.64
CA GLY A 504 -19.01 -63.29 -13.26
C GLY A 504 -17.89 -62.26 -13.12
N VAL A 505 -17.10 -61.95 -14.16
CA VAL A 505 -15.96 -60.98 -14.05
C VAL A 505 -16.44 -59.59 -13.61
N GLY A 506 -17.54 -59.09 -14.17
CA GLY A 506 -18.04 -57.74 -13.86
C GLY A 506 -18.46 -57.58 -12.39
N GLU A 507 -19.15 -58.58 -11.85
CA GLU A 507 -19.59 -58.59 -10.45
C GLU A 507 -18.40 -58.78 -9.48
N ARG A 508 -17.39 -59.56 -9.89
CA ARG A 508 -16.12 -59.72 -9.15
C ARG A 508 -15.35 -58.41 -9.02
N LEU A 509 -15.17 -57.68 -10.12
CA LEU A 509 -14.48 -56.38 -10.11
C LEU A 509 -15.22 -55.35 -9.25
N ARG A 510 -16.56 -55.42 -9.25
CA ARG A 510 -17.39 -54.59 -8.38
C ARG A 510 -17.19 -54.92 -6.90
N GLN A 511 -17.16 -56.20 -6.54
CA GLN A 511 -16.99 -56.63 -5.15
C GLN A 511 -15.55 -56.43 -4.63
N GLU A 512 -14.52 -56.63 -5.45
CA GLU A 512 -13.12 -56.34 -5.09
C GLU A 512 -12.79 -54.85 -5.00
N ALA A 513 -13.53 -54.01 -5.73
CA ALA A 513 -13.45 -52.56 -5.62
C ALA A 513 -14.08 -52.03 -4.31
N ILE A 514 -14.94 -52.84 -3.67
CA ILE A 514 -15.76 -52.42 -2.52
C ILE A 514 -15.37 -53.16 -1.21
N GLY A 515 -14.75 -54.35 -1.25
CA GLY A 515 -14.53 -55.18 -0.05
C GLY A 515 -13.11 -55.68 0.20
N ASP A 516 -12.85 -56.07 1.46
CA ASP A 516 -11.57 -56.56 2.01
C ASP A 516 -11.38 -58.09 1.84
N VAL A 517 -11.78 -58.63 0.68
CA VAL A 517 -11.85 -60.10 0.45
C VAL A 517 -10.86 -60.54 -0.64
N TYR A 518 -10.37 -61.78 -0.56
CA TYR A 518 -9.69 -62.54 -1.61
C TYR A 518 -10.57 -63.70 -2.07
N PHE A 519 -10.63 -63.94 -3.38
CA PHE A 519 -11.47 -64.99 -3.94
C PHE A 519 -10.62 -66.19 -4.38
N PHE A 520 -11.01 -67.39 -3.95
CA PHE A 520 -10.32 -68.63 -4.29
C PHE A 520 -11.11 -69.42 -5.35
N TYR A 521 -10.57 -69.54 -6.58
CA TYR A 521 -11.34 -70.04 -7.72
C TYR A 521 -11.08 -71.52 -8.02
N SER A 522 -11.80 -72.41 -7.34
CA SER A 522 -11.95 -73.81 -7.77
C SER A 522 -13.16 -74.49 -7.12
N GLY A 523 -14.25 -74.64 -7.88
CA GLY A 523 -15.37 -75.52 -7.51
C GLY A 523 -16.45 -74.94 -6.59
N GLY A 524 -16.42 -73.63 -6.33
CA GLY A 524 -17.40 -72.87 -5.55
C GLY A 524 -16.82 -71.51 -5.16
N ASP A 525 -17.63 -70.45 -5.10
CA ASP A 525 -17.18 -69.07 -4.81
C ASP A 525 -16.73 -68.91 -3.34
N ILE A 526 -15.55 -69.44 -2.99
CA ILE A 526 -14.99 -69.34 -1.64
C ILE A 526 -14.35 -67.95 -1.47
N LYS A 527 -14.81 -67.23 -0.44
CA LYS A 527 -14.36 -65.88 -0.07
C LYS A 527 -13.50 -65.95 1.19
N LEU A 528 -12.26 -65.45 1.11
CA LEU A 528 -11.33 -65.35 2.24
C LEU A 528 -11.22 -63.89 2.68
N ASP A 529 -11.47 -63.62 3.95
CA ASP A 529 -11.40 -62.26 4.50
C ASP A 529 -9.95 -61.86 4.80
N LEU A 530 -9.45 -60.85 4.09
CA LEU A 530 -8.07 -60.37 4.18
C LEU A 530 -7.80 -59.52 5.42
N THR A 531 -8.81 -59.24 6.25
CA THR A 531 -8.62 -58.58 7.54
C THR A 531 -7.95 -59.51 8.56
N HIS A 532 -8.04 -60.83 8.37
CA HIS A 532 -7.37 -61.83 9.22
C HIS A 532 -5.83 -61.75 9.11
N PRO A 533 -5.09 -62.24 10.13
CA PRO A 533 -3.65 -62.35 10.09
C PRO A 533 -3.16 -63.12 8.86
N MET A 534 -2.14 -62.59 8.17
CA MET A 534 -1.74 -63.09 6.85
C MET A 534 -1.32 -64.57 6.85
N HIS A 535 -0.73 -65.07 7.94
CA HIS A 535 -0.33 -66.47 8.04
C HIS A 535 -1.54 -67.42 8.09
N GLU A 536 -2.66 -67.01 8.69
CA GLU A 536 -3.93 -67.76 8.71
C GLU A 536 -4.53 -67.81 7.31
N VAL A 537 -4.61 -66.64 6.63
CA VAL A 537 -5.12 -66.55 5.25
C VAL A 537 -4.28 -67.40 4.29
N LEU A 538 -2.94 -67.36 4.38
CA LEU A 538 -2.07 -68.21 3.55
C LEU A 538 -2.25 -69.70 3.85
N TYR A 539 -2.46 -70.06 5.11
CA TYR A 539 -2.76 -71.44 5.48
C TYR A 539 -4.09 -71.91 4.87
N GLU A 540 -5.13 -71.07 4.89
CA GLU A 540 -6.41 -71.36 4.23
C GLU A 540 -6.23 -71.53 2.72
N VAL A 541 -5.51 -70.60 2.06
CA VAL A 541 -5.18 -70.69 0.62
C VAL A 541 -4.47 -72.01 0.29
N TYR A 542 -3.47 -72.39 1.09
CA TYR A 542 -2.79 -73.68 0.94
C TYR A 542 -3.77 -74.86 1.07
N SER A 543 -4.62 -74.85 2.11
CA SER A 543 -5.55 -75.94 2.38
C SER A 543 -6.52 -76.17 1.23
N LEU A 544 -7.00 -75.09 0.60
CA LEU A 544 -7.90 -75.13 -0.55
C LEU A 544 -7.17 -75.51 -1.84
N ALA A 545 -5.94 -75.03 -2.05
CA ALA A 545 -5.17 -75.31 -3.26
C ALA A 545 -4.81 -76.78 -3.41
N VAL A 546 -4.42 -77.44 -2.32
CA VAL A 546 -3.98 -78.83 -2.37
C VAL A 546 -5.16 -79.83 -2.40
N GLN A 547 -6.39 -79.38 -2.14
CA GLN A 547 -7.61 -80.19 -2.32
C GLN A 547 -8.05 -80.33 -3.78
N ARG A 548 -7.44 -79.57 -4.71
CA ARG A 548 -7.77 -79.65 -6.14
C ARG A 548 -7.42 -81.02 -6.73
N LYS A 549 -8.29 -81.54 -7.60
CA LYS A 549 -8.04 -82.78 -8.35
C LYS A 549 -7.15 -82.48 -9.56
N LEU A 550 -5.84 -82.40 -9.32
CA LEU A 550 -4.83 -82.18 -10.36
C LEU A 550 -3.89 -83.39 -10.46
N PRO A 551 -3.39 -83.75 -11.67
CA PRO A 551 -2.66 -85.00 -11.89
C PRO A 551 -1.37 -85.12 -11.07
N GLY A 552 -0.68 -84.00 -10.80
CA GLY A 552 0.51 -83.97 -9.95
C GLY A 552 0.25 -84.20 -8.46
N PHE A 553 -1.00 -84.07 -8.00
CA PHE A 553 -1.36 -84.28 -6.60
C PHE A 553 -1.78 -85.72 -6.27
N GLU A 554 -2.08 -86.55 -7.26
CA GLU A 554 -2.53 -87.94 -7.06
C GLU A 554 -1.43 -88.83 -6.45
N SER A 555 -0.17 -88.57 -6.79
CA SER A 555 0.99 -89.35 -6.30
C SER A 555 1.59 -88.84 -4.99
N VAL A 556 1.08 -87.74 -4.43
CA VAL A 556 1.66 -87.05 -3.27
C VAL A 556 1.32 -87.80 -1.98
N LYS A 557 2.34 -88.34 -1.32
CA LYS A 557 2.22 -89.06 -0.03
C LYS A 557 2.53 -88.18 1.17
N VAL A 558 3.39 -87.17 1.00
CA VAL A 558 3.84 -86.30 2.09
C VAL A 558 3.52 -84.84 1.77
N ARG A 559 2.76 -84.20 2.66
CA ARG A 559 2.41 -82.77 2.59
C ARG A 559 2.89 -82.11 3.88
N ALA A 560 3.94 -81.30 3.79
CA ALA A 560 4.48 -80.56 4.92
C ALA A 560 4.17 -79.06 4.77
N VAL A 561 3.52 -78.47 5.76
CA VAL A 561 3.22 -77.03 5.79
C VAL A 561 3.63 -76.43 7.12
N THR A 562 4.37 -75.32 7.08
CA THR A 562 4.72 -74.53 8.26
C THR A 562 4.76 -73.08 7.84
N ILE A 563 3.82 -72.26 8.31
CA ILE A 563 3.76 -70.84 7.98
C ILE A 563 3.77 -70.08 9.30
N GLU A 564 4.94 -69.58 9.69
CA GLU A 564 5.11 -68.80 10.90
C GLU A 564 4.39 -67.45 10.78
N PRO A 565 3.80 -66.93 11.87
CA PRO A 565 3.25 -65.58 11.89
C PRO A 565 4.34 -64.55 11.56
N PHE A 566 4.04 -63.60 10.68
CA PHE A 566 4.92 -62.47 10.40
C PHE A 566 4.18 -61.14 10.63
N ASN A 567 4.88 -60.18 11.22
CA ASN A 567 4.28 -58.94 11.73
C ASN A 567 4.01 -57.96 10.58
N CYS A 568 2.76 -57.96 10.11
CA CYS A 568 2.32 -57.12 9.00
C CYS A 568 1.07 -56.33 9.36
N LYS A 569 1.09 -55.61 10.49
CA LYS A 569 -0.03 -54.76 10.95
C LYS A 569 -0.48 -53.69 9.94
N ARG A 570 0.21 -53.51 8.81
CA ARG A 570 -0.06 -52.47 7.81
C ARG A 570 0.19 -52.90 6.35
N LEU A 571 0.11 -54.19 6.01
CA LEU A 571 0.13 -54.60 4.60
C LEU A 571 -1.14 -54.09 3.89
N ASN A 572 -0.96 -53.38 2.79
CA ASN A 572 -2.01 -52.97 1.88
C ASN A 572 -2.72 -54.22 1.37
N LEU A 573 -4.05 -54.16 1.28
CA LEU A 573 -4.89 -55.26 0.82
C LEU A 573 -4.44 -55.82 -0.54
N ASP A 574 -3.89 -54.95 -1.40
CA ASP A 574 -3.38 -55.37 -2.71
C ASP A 574 -2.20 -56.35 -2.59
N ILE A 575 -1.27 -56.09 -1.66
CA ILE A 575 -0.11 -56.96 -1.43
C ILE A 575 -0.56 -58.26 -0.74
N LYS A 576 -1.53 -58.18 0.18
CA LYS A 576 -2.13 -59.40 0.76
C LYS A 576 -2.75 -60.28 -0.33
N ARG A 577 -3.49 -59.72 -1.28
CA ARG A 577 -4.05 -60.47 -2.43
C ARG A 577 -2.96 -61.11 -3.27
N GLN A 578 -1.91 -60.37 -3.59
CA GLN A 578 -0.82 -60.89 -4.42
C GLN A 578 -0.01 -62.01 -3.72
N LEU A 579 0.15 -61.95 -2.39
CA LEU A 579 0.74 -63.04 -1.62
C LEU A 579 -0.12 -64.30 -1.61
N CYS A 580 -1.45 -64.16 -1.51
CA CYS A 580 -2.39 -65.28 -1.64
C CYS A 580 -2.28 -65.92 -3.03
N TRP A 581 -2.30 -65.09 -4.07
CA TRP A 581 -2.11 -65.54 -5.44
C TRP A 581 -0.78 -66.27 -5.62
N PHE A 582 0.32 -65.72 -5.11
CA PHE A 582 1.65 -66.34 -5.24
C PHE A 582 1.66 -67.79 -4.74
N LEU A 583 1.05 -68.03 -3.58
CA LEU A 583 0.95 -69.35 -2.99
C LEU A 583 0.03 -70.28 -3.80
N GLU A 584 -1.16 -69.79 -4.17
CA GLU A 584 -2.15 -70.54 -4.95
C GLU A 584 -1.56 -70.99 -6.30
N GLU A 585 -0.99 -70.06 -7.06
CA GLU A 585 -0.43 -70.32 -8.39
C GLU A 585 0.83 -71.20 -8.31
N SER A 586 1.67 -71.04 -7.29
CA SER A 586 2.83 -71.93 -7.08
C SER A 586 2.40 -73.37 -6.83
N LEU A 587 1.39 -73.60 -6.01
CA LEU A 587 0.83 -74.94 -5.75
C LEU A 587 0.12 -75.50 -6.99
N GLN A 588 -0.62 -74.66 -7.71
CA GLN A 588 -1.31 -75.08 -8.93
C GLN A 588 -0.32 -75.51 -10.02
N ASN A 589 0.84 -74.84 -10.12
CA ASN A 589 1.90 -75.25 -11.04
C ASN A 589 2.47 -76.62 -10.68
N ILE A 590 2.65 -76.94 -9.39
CA ILE A 590 3.03 -78.29 -8.95
C ILE A 590 1.95 -79.30 -9.35
N GLY A 591 0.68 -79.00 -9.06
CA GLY A 591 -0.43 -79.90 -9.39
C GLY A 591 -0.60 -80.15 -10.90
N LYS A 592 -0.35 -79.15 -11.74
CA LYS A 592 -0.47 -79.27 -13.21
C LYS A 592 0.73 -79.95 -13.86
N HIS A 593 1.94 -79.64 -13.40
CA HIS A 593 3.15 -79.93 -14.16
C HIS A 593 4.09 -80.94 -13.50
N ALA A 594 4.01 -81.13 -12.18
CA ALA A 594 4.92 -82.02 -11.45
C ALA A 594 4.32 -83.42 -11.28
N VAL A 595 3.95 -84.08 -12.39
CA VAL A 595 3.39 -85.44 -12.39
C VAL A 595 4.40 -86.43 -11.81
N GLY A 596 3.98 -87.26 -10.85
CA GLY A 596 4.87 -88.19 -10.13
C GLY A 596 5.50 -87.62 -8.85
N THR A 597 5.20 -86.37 -8.48
CA THR A 597 5.61 -85.78 -7.20
C THR A 597 5.07 -86.61 -6.03
N THR A 598 5.93 -86.94 -5.07
CA THR A 598 5.56 -87.71 -3.88
C THR A 598 5.58 -86.86 -2.60
N ARG A 599 6.23 -85.69 -2.63
CA ARG A 599 6.34 -84.76 -1.50
C ARG A 599 6.15 -83.30 -1.95
N ILE A 600 5.31 -82.58 -1.23
CA ILE A 600 5.16 -81.11 -1.33
C ILE A 600 5.49 -80.51 0.04
N GLN A 601 6.28 -79.44 0.05
CA GLN A 601 6.64 -78.70 1.25
C GLN A 601 6.42 -77.21 1.05
N VAL A 602 5.69 -76.59 1.98
CA VAL A 602 5.48 -75.14 2.06
C VAL A 602 6.02 -74.65 3.39
N SER A 603 7.00 -73.75 3.36
CA SER A 603 7.59 -73.16 4.56
C SER A 603 7.63 -71.64 4.47
N GLY A 604 6.93 -70.96 5.37
CA GLY A 604 7.05 -69.53 5.65
C GLY A 604 7.74 -69.34 6.99
N LYS A 605 8.96 -68.80 7.02
CA LYS A 605 9.71 -68.59 8.27
C LYS A 605 10.63 -67.39 8.20
N HIS A 606 10.98 -66.86 9.36
CA HIS A 606 12.00 -65.82 9.47
C HIS A 606 13.41 -66.41 9.28
N ILE A 607 14.21 -65.78 8.42
CA ILE A 607 15.62 -66.09 8.17
C ILE A 607 16.36 -64.75 8.22
N ASP A 608 17.10 -64.54 9.31
CA ASP A 608 17.74 -63.27 9.64
C ASP A 608 16.72 -62.11 9.61
N GLU A 609 16.99 -61.05 8.86
CA GLU A 609 16.13 -59.87 8.69
C GLU A 609 15.01 -60.09 7.64
N PHE A 610 14.88 -61.28 7.05
CA PHE A 610 13.93 -61.53 5.96
C PHE A 610 12.90 -62.60 6.34
N TYR A 611 11.65 -62.38 5.95
CA TYR A 611 10.67 -63.46 5.90
C TYR A 611 10.80 -64.18 4.56
N ARG A 612 10.89 -65.51 4.59
CA ARG A 612 10.99 -66.34 3.39
C ARG A 612 9.80 -67.27 3.30
N LEU A 613 9.01 -67.11 2.23
CA LEU A 613 7.97 -68.04 1.83
C LEU A 613 8.49 -68.91 0.68
N LYS A 614 8.67 -70.20 0.97
CA LYS A 614 9.25 -71.19 0.06
C LYS A 614 8.26 -72.33 -0.17
N ILE A 615 8.04 -72.66 -1.43
CA ILE A 615 7.24 -73.79 -1.90
C ILE A 615 8.18 -74.71 -2.68
N GLU A 616 8.25 -75.98 -2.31
CA GLU A 616 9.08 -76.97 -3.01
C GLU A 616 8.39 -78.32 -3.21
N ASP A 617 8.71 -78.94 -4.35
CA ASP A 617 8.30 -80.31 -4.70
C ASP A 617 9.52 -81.20 -4.99
N ASN A 618 9.29 -82.51 -5.13
CA ASN A 618 10.30 -83.48 -5.55
C ASN A 618 9.96 -84.16 -6.90
N GLY A 619 9.17 -83.50 -7.74
CA GLY A 619 8.81 -83.96 -9.07
C GLY A 619 9.96 -83.83 -10.09
N PRO A 620 9.65 -83.88 -11.41
CA PRO A 620 10.67 -83.92 -12.45
C PRO A 620 11.46 -82.62 -12.66
N GLY A 621 11.13 -81.53 -11.94
CA GLY A 621 11.76 -80.22 -12.09
C GLY A 621 11.20 -79.41 -13.27
N ILE A 622 11.86 -78.29 -13.60
CA ILE A 622 11.44 -77.36 -14.65
C ILE A 622 11.84 -77.94 -16.02
N GLN A 623 10.83 -78.37 -16.80
CA GLN A 623 11.04 -79.00 -18.11
C GLN A 623 10.98 -78.02 -19.31
N SER A 624 10.64 -76.75 -19.08
CA SER A 624 10.53 -75.73 -20.14
C SER A 624 11.22 -74.44 -19.71
N SER A 625 11.96 -73.82 -20.63
CA SER A 625 12.55 -72.48 -20.45
C SER A 625 11.52 -71.35 -20.60
N HIS A 626 10.28 -71.67 -21.00
CA HIS A 626 9.24 -70.67 -21.14
C HIS A 626 8.69 -70.25 -19.77
N VAL A 627 8.83 -68.96 -19.46
CA VAL A 627 8.27 -68.33 -18.27
C VAL A 627 6.82 -67.94 -18.57
N GLY A 628 5.86 -68.73 -18.06
CA GLY A 628 4.44 -68.40 -18.17
C GLY A 628 4.05 -67.13 -17.43
N GLU A 629 2.92 -66.54 -17.79
CA GLU A 629 2.43 -65.25 -17.24
C GLU A 629 2.32 -65.24 -15.70
N GLY A 630 1.98 -66.39 -15.08
CA GLY A 630 1.95 -66.52 -13.61
C GLY A 630 3.31 -66.27 -12.97
N THR A 631 4.41 -66.76 -13.57
CA THR A 631 5.77 -66.51 -13.08
C THR A 631 6.23 -65.07 -13.38
N GLN A 632 5.77 -64.44 -14.46
CA GLN A 632 6.06 -63.02 -14.74
C GLN A 632 5.44 -62.09 -13.68
N SER A 633 4.25 -62.41 -13.20
CA SER A 633 3.59 -61.65 -12.13
C SER A 633 4.35 -61.69 -10.80
N PHE A 634 5.16 -62.72 -10.55
CA PHE A 634 5.95 -62.84 -9.32
C PHE A 634 7.17 -61.90 -9.29
N TYR A 635 7.76 -61.57 -10.44
CA TYR A 635 8.81 -60.54 -10.52
C TYR A 635 8.25 -59.13 -10.23
N ARG A 636 6.96 -58.88 -10.48
CA ARG A 636 6.31 -57.62 -10.04
C ARG A 636 6.11 -57.62 -8.52
N LEU A 637 5.70 -58.75 -7.95
CA LEU A 637 5.53 -58.90 -6.51
C LEU A 637 6.87 -58.74 -5.75
N GLU A 638 7.97 -59.23 -6.32
CA GLU A 638 9.33 -58.96 -5.83
C GLU A 638 9.60 -57.46 -5.70
N THR A 639 9.28 -56.69 -6.75
CA THR A 639 9.49 -55.23 -6.76
C THR A 639 8.62 -54.54 -5.71
N LEU A 640 7.36 -54.96 -5.57
CA LEU A 640 6.41 -54.37 -4.60
C LEU A 640 6.78 -54.65 -3.15
N LEU A 641 7.40 -55.80 -2.87
CA LEU A 641 7.85 -56.20 -1.54
C LEU A 641 9.27 -55.75 -1.20
N HIS A 642 9.97 -55.07 -2.13
CA HIS A 642 11.42 -54.85 -2.07
C HIS A 642 12.19 -56.14 -1.73
N GLY A 643 11.72 -57.24 -2.32
CA GLY A 643 12.14 -58.59 -2.00
C GLY A 643 13.07 -59.20 -3.03
N LYS A 644 13.19 -60.53 -2.97
CA LYS A 644 13.81 -61.38 -3.99
C LYS A 644 12.89 -62.54 -4.33
N PHE A 645 12.70 -62.80 -5.61
CA PHE A 645 11.98 -63.96 -6.11
C PHE A 645 12.96 -64.91 -6.82
N ALA A 646 12.90 -66.20 -6.52
CA ALA A 646 13.70 -67.22 -7.18
C ALA A 646 12.88 -68.47 -7.49
N ARG A 647 13.05 -68.99 -8.70
CA ARG A 647 12.48 -70.26 -9.15
C ARG A 647 13.55 -71.09 -9.84
N PHE A 648 13.82 -72.29 -9.34
CA PHE A 648 14.88 -73.15 -9.86
C PHE A 648 14.61 -74.64 -9.61
N SER A 649 15.27 -75.51 -10.38
CA SER A 649 15.23 -76.97 -10.19
C SER A 649 16.33 -77.45 -9.24
N LYS A 650 16.05 -78.45 -8.43
CA LYS A 650 17.03 -79.06 -7.52
C LYS A 650 17.88 -80.10 -8.27
N ALA A 651 19.15 -80.24 -7.88
CA ALA A 651 20.10 -81.16 -8.50
C ALA A 651 19.71 -82.65 -8.46
N ARG A 652 18.78 -83.05 -7.56
CA ARG A 652 18.27 -84.43 -7.41
C ARG A 652 16.80 -84.58 -7.87
N GLY A 653 16.29 -83.63 -8.65
CA GLY A 653 14.87 -83.55 -9.01
C GLY A 653 14.05 -82.67 -8.05
N GLY A 654 13.00 -82.03 -8.57
CA GLY A 654 12.08 -81.13 -7.85
C GLY A 654 12.25 -79.66 -8.21
N THR A 655 11.20 -78.86 -8.02
CA THR A 655 11.23 -77.40 -8.21
C THR A 655 11.16 -76.67 -6.86
N VAL A 656 11.88 -75.56 -6.74
CA VAL A 656 11.75 -74.58 -5.65
C VAL A 656 11.21 -73.28 -6.24
N CYS A 657 10.18 -72.74 -5.59
CA CYS A 657 9.65 -71.41 -5.83
C CYS A 657 9.71 -70.65 -4.49
N GLU A 658 10.55 -69.63 -4.39
CA GLU A 658 10.74 -68.87 -3.15
C GLU A 658 10.60 -67.37 -3.37
N LEU A 659 9.97 -66.73 -2.39
CA LEU A 659 9.82 -65.29 -2.29
C LEU A 659 10.29 -64.86 -0.90
N SER A 660 11.19 -63.88 -0.85
CA SER A 660 11.71 -63.34 0.42
C SER A 660 11.62 -61.82 0.45
N TRP A 661 11.26 -61.25 1.60
CA TRP A 661 11.13 -59.81 1.80
C TRP A 661 11.52 -59.40 3.23
N PRO A 662 11.85 -58.12 3.50
CA PRO A 662 12.24 -57.68 4.84
C PRO A 662 11.16 -57.97 5.89
N SER A 663 11.54 -58.52 7.05
CA SER A 663 10.63 -58.89 8.14
C SER A 663 9.91 -57.67 8.76
N SER A 664 10.46 -56.47 8.59
CA SER A 664 9.92 -55.18 9.05
C SER A 664 9.13 -54.41 7.98
N PHE A 665 8.81 -55.04 6.85
CA PHE A 665 8.16 -54.40 5.71
C PHE A 665 6.77 -53.83 6.06
N ASN A 666 6.59 -52.54 5.73
CA ASN A 666 5.36 -51.77 5.99
C ASN A 666 4.99 -50.98 4.71
N THR A 667 3.71 -50.98 4.36
CA THR A 667 3.18 -50.36 3.12
C THR A 667 2.35 -49.10 3.37
N SER A 668 2.41 -48.55 4.58
CA SER A 668 1.69 -47.31 4.97
C SER A 668 2.06 -46.12 4.10
#